data_AF-B0WCX5-F1
#
_entry.id   AF-B0WCX5-F1
#
_cell.length_a   1.000
_cell.length_b   1.000
_cell.length_c   1.000
_cell.angle_alpha   90.00
_cell.angle_beta   90.00
_cell.angle_gamma   90.00
#
_symmetry.space_group_name_H-M   'P 1'
#
loop_
_entity.id
_entity.type
_entity.pdbx_description
1 polymer ?
#
loop_
_entity_poly.entity_id
_entity_poly.type
_entity_poly.pdbx_seq_one_letter_code
_entity_poly.pdbx_strand_id
1 'polypeptide(L)'
;MSGNRKLLALLQRPLEPTFYPKDNGTTVIDLPDSYFTERYRPIGESLQNRFGNDAENRIAVRNVGTPNITFAEAIDRRGGFSLFNEKHRKIAGDLIGLFLSQPDVDSLMAVAAYSRDRLNPVLFQYALSVAIQHRPDTKDLNVPSFLELFPDSFVDPAVFPRLREEGAVMTIDIPQNFTASDREDEQRLAFFREDVGVNLHHWHWHLVYPGEGPDQVVRKDRRGELFYYMHQQLIARYNVERFCAKLARVQPLNNLRQPLPEAYFPKIIRSANNRAFPARPQNQQLRDLNRVADDVIFTVSDLERWGSRIAEAIDAGTVLGQNGQRVPLTEANGIDILGNILEPSKLSVNQQFYGNYHGNLHNLIAYSHDPDNRFLEGYGVVGEFQTAMRDPAFYRLHCEVDNLFHRYKATLPVYPPAQLNFNGIQIQSLAVTLNRPKAPPNVLLTYWQRTQVDLASGLDFGPEGNVFVSFTHLQHAPFAYRLTVNNSTGTPRRGTCRIFIGPKVDERNTPLTYKEQRILMVELDKFGVTLNPGSNDIVRRSEQSSVTIPYERTFRAAQLSGNAASPAEAAYRFCNCGWPHHLLLPKGTPEGLKFDLFAMISDYAGDTVNQEFDENANCSDSHSFCGLRDRLYPDRRAMGYPFDRNAPAAVRTLQDFTRANSNMAVTDVNVRFTNTVIART
;
A
#
# COMPACT_ATOMS: atom_id res chain seq x y z
N MET A 1 -32.28 -7.07 -1.98
CA MET A 1 -30.86 -6.67 -1.90
C MET A 1 -30.76 -5.19 -2.25
N SER A 2 -29.81 -4.44 -1.69
CA SER A 2 -29.57 -3.07 -2.17
C SER A 2 -29.28 -3.13 -3.67
N GLY A 3 -29.91 -2.26 -4.47
CA GLY A 3 -29.83 -2.31 -5.94
C GLY A 3 -28.41 -2.15 -6.49
N ASN A 4 -27.46 -1.73 -5.66
CA ASN A 4 -26.08 -1.47 -6.03
C ASN A 4 -25.13 -2.69 -5.96
N ARG A 5 -25.47 -3.73 -5.19
CA ARG A 5 -24.63 -4.94 -5.07
C ARG A 5 -24.39 -5.66 -6.38
N LYS A 6 -25.29 -5.50 -7.35
CA LYS A 6 -25.14 -6.05 -8.70
C LYS A 6 -23.86 -5.63 -9.41
N LEU A 7 -23.28 -4.47 -9.06
CA LEU A 7 -22.01 -4.02 -9.62
C LEU A 7 -20.86 -4.95 -9.27
N LEU A 8 -20.93 -5.62 -8.12
CA LEU A 8 -19.90 -6.53 -7.68
C LEU A 8 -19.84 -7.82 -8.53
N ALA A 9 -20.90 -8.16 -9.27
CA ALA A 9 -20.88 -9.25 -10.25
C ALA A 9 -19.92 -8.95 -11.43
N LEU A 10 -19.53 -7.68 -11.62
CA LEU A 10 -18.51 -7.28 -12.60
C LEU A 10 -17.08 -7.38 -12.04
N LEU A 11 -16.92 -7.48 -10.71
CA LEU A 11 -15.66 -7.52 -9.98
C LEU A 11 -15.25 -8.96 -9.59
N GLN A 12 -15.30 -9.88 -10.56
CA GLN A 12 -14.83 -11.25 -10.39
C GLN A 12 -14.47 -11.83 -11.76
N ARG A 13 -13.66 -12.89 -11.80
CA ARG A 13 -13.25 -13.64 -13.00
C ARG A 13 -13.00 -12.71 -14.20
N PRO A 14 -11.96 -11.85 -14.15
CA PRO A 14 -11.84 -10.70 -15.03
C PRO A 14 -11.79 -11.01 -16.53
N LEU A 15 -11.36 -12.20 -16.95
CA LEU A 15 -11.32 -12.59 -18.36
C LEU A 15 -12.54 -13.38 -18.82
N GLU A 16 -13.30 -13.99 -17.91
CA GLU A 16 -14.59 -14.58 -18.23
C GLU A 16 -15.58 -13.49 -18.68
N PRO A 17 -16.18 -13.58 -19.88
CA PRO A 17 -17.11 -12.56 -20.37
C PRO A 17 -18.28 -12.30 -19.42
N THR A 18 -18.89 -11.14 -19.55
CA THR A 18 -19.94 -10.67 -18.65
C THR A 18 -21.19 -11.57 -18.70
N PHE A 19 -21.49 -12.16 -19.87
CA PHE A 19 -22.59 -13.13 -20.03
C PHE A 19 -22.30 -14.51 -19.42
N TYR A 20 -21.04 -14.83 -19.09
CA TYR A 20 -20.69 -16.11 -18.47
C TYR A 20 -21.21 -16.13 -17.02
N PRO A 21 -21.66 -17.27 -16.48
CA PRO A 21 -22.14 -17.33 -15.11
C PRO A 21 -21.11 -16.81 -14.10
N LYS A 22 -21.61 -16.16 -13.06
CA LYS A 22 -20.88 -15.57 -11.94
C LYS A 22 -21.31 -16.28 -10.65
N ASP A 23 -20.60 -16.05 -9.56
CA ASP A 23 -20.95 -16.61 -8.25
C ASP A 23 -21.06 -18.14 -8.26
N ASN A 24 -20.03 -18.82 -8.78
CA ASN A 24 -19.99 -20.28 -8.94
C ASN A 24 -21.20 -20.84 -9.71
N GLY A 25 -21.59 -20.15 -10.79
CA GLY A 25 -22.67 -20.61 -11.67
C GLY A 25 -24.07 -20.12 -11.31
N THR A 26 -24.24 -19.45 -10.16
CA THR A 26 -25.57 -19.11 -9.64
C THR A 26 -26.13 -17.79 -10.16
N THR A 27 -25.28 -16.87 -10.66
CA THR A 27 -25.69 -15.54 -11.10
C THR A 27 -25.39 -15.32 -12.58
N VAL A 28 -26.35 -14.79 -13.33
CA VAL A 28 -26.14 -14.35 -14.73
C VAL A 28 -26.50 -12.89 -14.91
N ILE A 29 -25.80 -12.23 -15.83
CA ILE A 29 -26.04 -10.84 -16.21
C ILE A 29 -26.70 -10.84 -17.59
N ASP A 30 -27.95 -10.41 -17.66
CA ASP A 30 -28.72 -10.38 -18.91
C ASP A 30 -28.32 -9.14 -19.71
N LEU A 31 -27.50 -9.36 -20.74
CA LEU A 31 -26.97 -8.32 -21.61
C LEU A 31 -27.89 -8.04 -22.81
N PRO A 32 -28.09 -6.75 -23.19
CA PRO A 32 -28.63 -6.40 -24.50
C PRO A 32 -27.77 -6.94 -25.64
N ASP A 33 -28.38 -7.27 -26.78
CA ASP A 33 -27.65 -7.82 -27.95
C ASP A 33 -26.50 -6.93 -28.44
N SER A 34 -26.66 -5.62 -28.33
CA SER A 34 -25.64 -4.62 -28.69
C SER A 34 -24.40 -4.67 -27.78
N TYR A 35 -24.48 -5.32 -26.62
CA TYR A 35 -23.40 -5.36 -25.63
C TYR A 35 -22.46 -6.53 -25.86
N PHE A 36 -22.89 -7.57 -26.58
CA PHE A 36 -21.96 -8.60 -27.03
C PHE A 36 -20.87 -7.99 -27.91
N THR A 37 -19.62 -8.39 -27.65
CA THR A 37 -18.51 -8.06 -28.54
C THR A 37 -18.74 -8.72 -29.91
N GLU A 38 -18.07 -8.21 -30.94
CA GLU A 38 -18.24 -8.68 -32.32
C GLU A 38 -18.11 -10.20 -32.46
N ARG A 39 -17.22 -10.81 -31.68
CA ARG A 39 -17.01 -12.27 -31.67
C ARG A 39 -18.22 -13.06 -31.19
N TYR A 40 -18.94 -12.57 -30.18
CA TYR A 40 -20.03 -13.30 -29.51
C TYR A 40 -21.41 -12.91 -30.02
N ARG A 41 -21.56 -11.73 -30.64
CA ARG A 41 -22.85 -11.24 -31.14
C ARG A 41 -23.60 -12.24 -32.04
N PRO A 42 -22.97 -12.96 -32.99
CA PRO A 42 -23.68 -13.92 -33.85
C PRO A 42 -24.27 -15.13 -33.11
N ILE A 43 -23.82 -15.39 -31.88
CA ILE A 43 -24.25 -16.54 -31.06
C ILE A 43 -24.86 -16.10 -29.72
N GLY A 44 -25.23 -14.82 -29.58
CA GLY A 44 -25.71 -14.25 -28.31
C GLY A 44 -26.91 -15.00 -27.72
N GLU A 45 -27.92 -15.29 -28.53
CA GLU A 45 -29.11 -16.05 -28.12
C GLU A 45 -28.74 -17.46 -27.61
N SER A 46 -27.83 -18.15 -28.31
CA SER A 46 -27.35 -19.47 -27.90
C SER A 46 -26.60 -19.42 -26.57
N LEU A 47 -25.78 -18.38 -26.34
CA LEU A 47 -25.04 -18.18 -25.10
C LEU A 47 -25.99 -17.91 -23.93
N GLN A 48 -26.99 -17.04 -24.13
CA GLN A 48 -28.00 -16.75 -23.11
C GLN A 48 -28.78 -18.01 -22.72
N ASN A 49 -29.22 -18.81 -23.70
CA ASN A 49 -29.92 -20.08 -23.43
C ASN A 49 -29.01 -21.09 -22.71
N ARG A 50 -27.74 -21.20 -23.12
CA ARG A 50 -26.80 -22.15 -22.54
C ARG A 50 -26.48 -21.84 -21.08
N PHE A 51 -26.30 -20.58 -20.75
CA PHE A 51 -25.81 -20.17 -19.42
C PHE A 51 -26.93 -19.66 -18.49
N GLY A 52 -28.10 -19.32 -19.03
CA GLY A 52 -29.19 -18.71 -18.27
C GLY A 52 -30.24 -19.67 -17.69
N ASN A 53 -30.33 -20.90 -18.16
CA ASN A 53 -31.43 -21.83 -17.77
C ASN A 53 -31.34 -22.30 -16.31
N ASP A 54 -30.14 -22.46 -15.77
CA ASP A 54 -29.91 -22.97 -14.41
C ASP A 54 -29.54 -21.85 -13.42
N ALA A 55 -29.67 -20.58 -13.82
CA ALA A 55 -29.27 -19.45 -12.99
C ALA A 55 -30.30 -19.15 -11.88
N GLU A 56 -29.84 -19.09 -10.64
CA GLU A 56 -30.67 -18.74 -9.48
C GLU A 56 -30.96 -17.22 -9.43
N ASN A 57 -29.99 -16.41 -9.83
CA ASN A 57 -30.05 -14.95 -9.77
C ASN A 57 -29.81 -14.35 -11.17
N ARG A 58 -30.72 -13.46 -11.61
CA ARG A 58 -30.60 -12.77 -12.90
C ARG A 58 -30.50 -11.26 -12.70
N ILE A 59 -29.46 -10.66 -13.25
CA ILE A 59 -29.22 -9.21 -13.21
C ILE A 59 -29.54 -8.63 -14.57
N ALA A 60 -30.72 -8.03 -14.71
CA ALA A 60 -31.10 -7.30 -15.91
C ALA A 60 -30.25 -6.03 -16.07
N VAL A 61 -29.61 -5.88 -17.24
CA VAL A 61 -28.89 -4.65 -17.62
C VAL A 61 -29.80 -3.73 -18.42
N ARG A 62 -29.96 -2.50 -17.93
CA ARG A 62 -30.68 -1.44 -18.64
C ARG A 62 -30.00 -1.20 -19.99
N ASN A 63 -30.74 -1.28 -21.08
CA ASN A 63 -30.22 -0.89 -22.39
C ASN A 63 -30.07 0.63 -22.43
N VAL A 64 -28.84 1.12 -22.32
CA VAL A 64 -28.50 2.54 -22.54
C VAL A 64 -27.77 2.67 -23.88
N GLY A 65 -27.71 3.89 -24.42
CA GLY A 65 -26.88 4.14 -25.61
C GLY A 65 -25.43 3.67 -25.37
N THR A 66 -24.80 3.11 -26.39
CA THR A 66 -23.44 2.58 -26.28
C THR A 66 -22.46 3.68 -25.85
N PRO A 67 -21.78 3.55 -24.71
CA PRO A 67 -20.85 4.56 -24.24
C PRO A 67 -19.64 4.65 -25.19
N ASN A 68 -19.13 5.86 -25.40
CA ASN A 68 -17.87 6.03 -26.13
C ASN A 68 -16.71 5.64 -25.21
N ILE A 69 -16.08 4.50 -25.50
CA ILE A 69 -14.92 3.98 -24.76
C ILE A 69 -13.67 3.84 -25.65
N THR A 70 -13.69 4.38 -26.87
CA THR A 70 -12.59 4.22 -27.83
C THR A 70 -11.26 4.76 -27.32
N PHE A 71 -11.29 5.77 -26.44
CA PHE A 71 -10.08 6.27 -25.77
C PHE A 71 -9.40 5.20 -24.89
N ALA A 72 -10.17 4.28 -24.31
CA ALA A 72 -9.67 3.22 -23.43
C ALA A 72 -9.29 1.94 -24.19
N GLU A 73 -9.85 1.72 -25.37
CA GLU A 73 -9.46 0.63 -26.29
C GLU A 73 -8.03 0.82 -26.85
N ALA A 74 -7.41 1.98 -26.63
CA ALA A 74 -6.00 2.21 -26.93
C ALA A 74 -5.04 1.34 -26.10
N ILE A 75 -5.52 0.70 -25.02
CA ILE A 75 -4.79 -0.32 -24.27
C ILE A 75 -5.36 -1.68 -24.67
N ASP A 76 -4.52 -2.55 -25.23
CA ASP A 76 -4.93 -3.87 -25.65
C ASP A 76 -5.57 -4.67 -24.49
N ARG A 77 -6.67 -5.37 -24.78
CA ARG A 77 -7.42 -6.15 -23.78
C ARG A 77 -6.55 -7.17 -23.05
N ARG A 78 -5.50 -7.70 -23.70
CA ARG A 78 -4.54 -8.66 -23.14
C ARG A 78 -3.13 -8.08 -22.99
N GLY A 79 -2.97 -6.78 -23.24
CA GLY A 79 -1.73 -6.05 -23.04
C GLY A 79 -1.41 -5.82 -21.56
N GLY A 80 -0.20 -5.31 -21.30
CA GLY A 80 0.16 -4.84 -19.96
C GLY A 80 -0.54 -3.52 -19.62
N PHE A 81 -0.90 -3.35 -18.35
CA PHE A 81 -1.42 -2.10 -17.81
C PHE A 81 -0.58 -1.66 -16.60
N SER A 82 -0.03 -0.45 -16.68
CA SER A 82 0.86 0.12 -15.67
C SER A 82 0.47 1.57 -15.40
N LEU A 83 0.29 1.92 -14.13
CA LEU A 83 0.00 3.29 -13.71
C LEU A 83 1.25 4.20 -13.67
N PHE A 84 2.45 3.62 -13.85
CA PHE A 84 3.69 4.40 -14.07
C PHE A 84 3.81 4.91 -15.51
N ASN A 85 3.13 4.25 -16.46
CA ASN A 85 2.96 4.75 -17.82
C ASN A 85 1.92 5.89 -17.82
N GLU A 86 2.34 7.07 -18.28
CA GLU A 86 1.51 8.28 -18.26
C GLU A 86 0.26 8.15 -19.13
N LYS A 87 0.37 7.54 -20.32
CA LYS A 87 -0.77 7.30 -21.21
C LYS A 87 -1.79 6.38 -20.55
N HIS A 88 -1.34 5.27 -19.98
CA HIS A 88 -2.20 4.32 -19.27
C HIS A 88 -2.91 4.97 -18.08
N ARG A 89 -2.18 5.77 -17.30
CA ARG A 89 -2.71 6.48 -16.14
C ARG A 89 -3.76 7.53 -16.53
N LYS A 90 -3.56 8.28 -17.62
CA LYS A 90 -4.55 9.21 -18.19
C LYS A 90 -5.83 8.50 -18.64
N ILE A 91 -5.68 7.41 -19.41
CA ILE A 91 -6.81 6.57 -19.85
C ILE A 91 -7.62 6.05 -18.65
N ALA A 92 -6.94 5.61 -17.59
CA ALA A 92 -7.60 5.17 -16.36
C ALA A 92 -8.38 6.33 -15.69
N GLY A 93 -7.79 7.52 -15.62
CA GLY A 93 -8.44 8.72 -15.12
C GLY A 93 -9.72 9.08 -15.89
N ASP A 94 -9.68 9.01 -17.22
CA ASP A 94 -10.82 9.28 -18.08
C ASP A 94 -11.93 8.23 -17.92
N LEU A 95 -11.56 6.95 -17.80
CA LEU A 95 -12.52 5.87 -17.56
C LEU A 95 -13.19 5.98 -16.17
N ILE A 96 -12.44 6.39 -15.15
CA ILE A 96 -12.99 6.74 -13.84
C ILE A 96 -13.99 7.89 -13.99
N GLY A 97 -13.63 8.94 -14.74
CA GLY A 97 -14.52 10.06 -15.03
C GLY A 97 -15.85 9.61 -15.66
N LEU A 98 -15.79 8.71 -16.65
CA LEU A 98 -16.96 8.13 -17.30
C LEU A 98 -17.86 7.37 -16.32
N PHE A 99 -17.29 6.57 -15.41
CA PHE A 99 -18.08 5.83 -14.42
C PHE A 99 -18.67 6.75 -13.34
N LEU A 100 -17.95 7.78 -12.93
CA LEU A 100 -18.45 8.77 -11.97
C LEU A 100 -19.56 9.65 -12.54
N SER A 101 -19.57 9.91 -13.85
CA SER A 101 -20.57 10.76 -14.49
C SER A 101 -21.94 10.10 -14.67
N GLN A 102 -22.08 8.81 -14.37
CA GLN A 102 -23.35 8.10 -14.55
C GLN A 102 -24.40 8.58 -13.52
N PRO A 103 -25.66 8.78 -13.93
CA PRO A 103 -26.66 9.42 -13.07
C PRO A 103 -27.10 8.52 -11.90
N ASP A 104 -27.08 7.21 -12.09
CA ASP A 104 -27.54 6.22 -11.11
C ASP A 104 -26.76 4.90 -11.27
N VAL A 105 -26.95 3.99 -10.30
CA VAL A 105 -26.29 2.67 -10.28
C VAL A 105 -26.70 1.79 -11.47
N ASP A 106 -27.91 1.93 -11.99
CA ASP A 106 -28.37 1.15 -13.14
C ASP A 106 -27.64 1.56 -14.42
N SER A 107 -27.42 2.86 -14.60
CA SER A 107 -26.69 3.43 -15.73
C SER A 107 -25.20 3.10 -15.61
N LEU A 108 -24.65 3.16 -14.39
CA LEU A 108 -23.29 2.67 -14.11
C LEU A 108 -23.14 1.19 -14.46
N MET A 109 -24.07 0.34 -14.01
CA MET A 109 -24.06 -1.08 -14.33
C MET A 109 -24.07 -1.31 -15.84
N ALA A 110 -24.88 -0.56 -16.59
CA ALA A 110 -24.96 -0.70 -18.03
C ALA A 110 -23.67 -0.26 -18.74
N VAL A 111 -23.13 0.91 -18.39
CA VAL A 111 -21.87 1.39 -18.98
C VAL A 111 -20.69 0.49 -18.60
N ALA A 112 -20.64 0.02 -17.36
CA ALA A 112 -19.60 -0.89 -16.88
C ALA A 112 -19.70 -2.27 -17.56
N ALA A 113 -20.89 -2.85 -17.68
CA ALA A 113 -21.10 -4.14 -18.37
C ALA A 113 -20.70 -4.07 -19.86
N TYR A 114 -21.02 -2.97 -20.55
CA TYR A 114 -20.55 -2.76 -21.93
C TYR A 114 -19.02 -2.68 -22.02
N SER A 115 -18.40 -1.98 -21.07
CA SER A 115 -16.95 -1.72 -21.07
C SER A 115 -16.12 -2.96 -20.72
N ARG A 116 -16.60 -3.77 -19.76
CA ARG A 116 -15.86 -4.89 -19.16
C ARG A 116 -15.26 -5.86 -20.17
N ASP A 117 -16.03 -6.26 -21.17
CA ASP A 117 -15.59 -7.29 -22.12
C ASP A 117 -14.72 -6.73 -23.26
N ARG A 118 -14.63 -5.41 -23.39
CA ARG A 118 -13.89 -4.69 -24.45
C ARG A 118 -12.54 -4.16 -23.98
N LEU A 119 -12.44 -3.79 -22.70
CA LEU A 119 -11.28 -3.13 -22.14
C LEU A 119 -10.31 -4.10 -21.46
N ASN A 120 -9.06 -3.65 -21.28
CA ASN A 120 -8.08 -4.35 -20.46
C ASN A 120 -8.65 -4.64 -19.05
N PRO A 121 -8.55 -5.88 -18.54
CA PRO A 121 -9.21 -6.27 -17.31
C PRO A 121 -8.64 -5.54 -16.10
N VAL A 122 -7.33 -5.30 -16.03
CA VAL A 122 -6.72 -4.59 -14.90
C VAL A 122 -7.16 -3.12 -14.91
N LEU A 123 -7.15 -2.47 -16.08
CA LEU A 123 -7.69 -1.11 -16.26
C LEU A 123 -9.14 -1.01 -15.79
N PHE A 124 -10.00 -1.92 -16.29
CA PHE A 124 -11.43 -1.93 -15.97
C PHE A 124 -11.67 -2.13 -14.47
N GLN A 125 -11.04 -3.15 -13.89
CA GLN A 125 -11.19 -3.46 -12.46
C GLN A 125 -10.70 -2.30 -11.59
N TYR A 126 -9.57 -1.68 -11.95
CA TYR A 126 -9.06 -0.49 -11.28
C TYR A 126 -10.05 0.68 -11.36
N ALA A 127 -10.49 1.06 -12.57
CA ALA A 127 -11.34 2.23 -12.76
C ALA A 127 -12.71 2.06 -12.09
N LEU A 128 -13.33 0.87 -12.17
CA LEU A 128 -14.61 0.59 -11.53
C LEU A 128 -14.47 0.56 -9.99
N SER A 129 -13.38 -0.02 -9.48
CA SER A 129 -13.06 -0.03 -8.04
C SER A 129 -12.91 1.39 -7.48
N VAL A 130 -12.22 2.27 -8.21
CA VAL A 130 -12.09 3.68 -7.82
C VAL A 130 -13.47 4.36 -7.87
N ALA A 131 -14.25 4.16 -8.94
CA ALA A 131 -15.57 4.78 -9.06
C ALA A 131 -16.51 4.36 -7.91
N ILE A 132 -16.59 3.07 -7.59
CA ILE A 132 -17.41 2.52 -6.50
C ILE A 132 -17.02 3.14 -5.14
N GLN A 133 -15.73 3.39 -4.92
CA GLN A 133 -15.26 4.00 -3.68
C GLN A 133 -15.57 5.50 -3.56
N HIS A 134 -15.88 6.19 -4.65
CA HIS A 134 -16.09 7.65 -4.63
C HIS A 134 -17.55 8.05 -4.85
N ARG A 135 -18.38 7.22 -5.49
CA ARG A 135 -19.79 7.57 -5.69
C ARG A 135 -20.58 7.50 -4.37
N PRO A 136 -21.48 8.48 -4.10
CA PRO A 136 -22.34 8.47 -2.92
C PRO A 136 -23.27 7.26 -2.83
N ASP A 137 -23.76 6.75 -3.96
CA ASP A 137 -24.74 5.66 -4.07
C ASP A 137 -24.13 4.25 -4.03
N THR A 138 -22.81 4.14 -3.88
CA THR A 138 -22.08 2.87 -3.77
C THR A 138 -21.13 2.81 -2.57
N LYS A 139 -21.23 3.77 -1.64
CA LYS A 139 -20.32 3.84 -0.48
C LYS A 139 -20.38 2.60 0.41
N ASP A 140 -21.46 1.82 0.33
CA ASP A 140 -21.72 0.60 1.08
C ASP A 140 -21.31 -0.71 0.35
N LEU A 141 -20.69 -0.64 -0.83
CA LEU A 141 -20.11 -1.80 -1.53
C LEU A 141 -18.66 -2.15 -1.16
N ASN A 142 -18.41 -3.41 -0.80
CA ASN A 142 -17.05 -3.89 -0.56
C ASN A 142 -16.40 -4.32 -1.87
N VAL A 143 -15.32 -3.64 -2.25
CA VAL A 143 -14.56 -3.97 -3.45
C VAL A 143 -13.65 -5.17 -3.15
N PRO A 144 -13.68 -6.23 -3.97
CA PRO A 144 -12.77 -7.36 -3.86
C PRO A 144 -11.30 -6.93 -3.87
N SER A 145 -10.46 -7.61 -3.10
CA SER A 145 -9.03 -7.32 -3.10
C SER A 145 -8.40 -7.67 -4.46
N PHE A 146 -7.23 -7.09 -4.77
CA PHE A 146 -6.51 -7.43 -6.01
C PHE A 146 -6.14 -8.92 -6.08
N LEU A 147 -5.91 -9.57 -4.93
CA LEU A 147 -5.62 -11.00 -4.84
C LEU A 147 -6.79 -11.87 -5.34
N GLU A 148 -8.02 -11.46 -5.05
CA GLU A 148 -9.24 -12.15 -5.49
C GLU A 148 -9.50 -11.97 -7.00
N LEU A 149 -8.92 -10.94 -7.62
CA LEU A 149 -9.11 -10.66 -9.03
C LEU A 149 -7.98 -11.21 -9.90
N PHE A 150 -6.74 -11.06 -9.43
CA PHE A 150 -5.52 -11.36 -10.18
C PHE A 150 -4.49 -12.08 -9.28
N PRO A 151 -4.79 -13.33 -8.85
CA PRO A 151 -3.89 -14.10 -7.98
C PRO A 151 -2.53 -14.37 -8.61
N ASP A 152 -2.42 -14.32 -9.94
CA ASP A 152 -1.19 -14.48 -10.72
C ASP A 152 -0.15 -13.38 -10.50
N SER A 153 -0.54 -12.26 -9.89
CA SER A 153 0.39 -11.22 -9.43
C SER A 153 1.05 -11.53 -8.09
N PHE A 154 0.58 -12.55 -7.37
CA PHE A 154 1.06 -12.87 -6.02
C PHE A 154 1.60 -14.28 -5.84
N VAL A 155 1.12 -15.22 -6.64
CA VAL A 155 1.35 -16.65 -6.48
C VAL A 155 2.33 -17.16 -7.53
N ASP A 156 3.25 -18.04 -7.12
CA ASP A 156 4.15 -18.75 -8.03
C ASP A 156 3.33 -19.48 -9.12
N PRO A 157 3.58 -19.23 -10.42
CA PRO A 157 2.79 -19.84 -11.48
C PRO A 157 2.87 -21.36 -11.54
N ALA A 158 3.89 -21.98 -10.93
CA ALA A 158 3.94 -23.44 -10.79
C ALA A 158 2.84 -24.01 -9.86
N VAL A 159 2.10 -23.15 -9.15
CA VAL A 159 0.95 -23.53 -8.31
C VAL A 159 -0.33 -23.67 -9.14
N PHE A 160 -0.52 -22.91 -10.22
CA PHE A 160 -1.78 -22.93 -10.98
C PHE A 160 -2.10 -24.26 -11.66
N PRO A 161 -1.16 -24.98 -12.30
CA PRO A 161 -1.44 -26.32 -12.83
C PRO A 161 -1.89 -27.29 -11.73
N ARG A 162 -1.24 -27.24 -10.56
CA ARG A 162 -1.59 -28.05 -9.39
C ARG A 162 -2.97 -27.69 -8.82
N LEU A 163 -3.31 -26.40 -8.78
CA LEU A 163 -4.66 -25.97 -8.39
C LEU A 163 -5.74 -26.48 -9.33
N ARG A 164 -5.46 -26.58 -10.65
CA ARG A 164 -6.40 -27.16 -11.61
C ARG A 164 -6.54 -28.67 -11.45
N GLU A 165 -5.48 -29.36 -11.06
CA GLU A 165 -5.44 -30.82 -10.89
C GLU A 165 -6.09 -31.25 -9.57
N GLU A 166 -5.77 -30.57 -8.47
CA GLU A 166 -6.05 -31.04 -7.10
C GLU A 166 -6.73 -29.99 -6.21
N GLY A 167 -6.89 -28.74 -6.68
CA GLY A 167 -7.30 -27.61 -5.83
C GLY A 167 -8.72 -27.71 -5.26
N ALA A 168 -9.59 -28.52 -5.86
CA ALA A 168 -10.91 -28.85 -5.32
C ALA A 168 -10.87 -29.96 -4.25
N VAL A 169 -9.76 -30.70 -4.14
CA VAL A 169 -9.57 -31.84 -3.24
C VAL A 169 -8.71 -31.46 -2.04
N MET A 170 -7.65 -30.68 -2.25
CA MET A 170 -6.70 -30.33 -1.20
C MET A 170 -6.08 -28.95 -1.39
N THR A 171 -5.59 -28.40 -0.28
CA THR A 171 -4.85 -27.13 -0.28
C THR A 171 -3.46 -27.30 -0.89
N ILE A 172 -3.06 -26.37 -1.77
CA ILE A 172 -1.72 -26.36 -2.36
C ILE A 172 -0.79 -25.41 -1.60
N ASP A 173 0.35 -25.92 -1.13
CA ASP A 173 1.36 -25.12 -0.43
C ASP A 173 2.22 -24.30 -1.42
N ILE A 174 2.35 -23.00 -1.15
CA ILE A 174 3.26 -22.07 -1.82
C ILE A 174 4.59 -22.08 -1.05
N PRO A 175 5.71 -22.44 -1.70
CA PRO A 175 7.01 -22.42 -1.05
C PRO A 175 7.45 -20.98 -0.72
N GLN A 176 8.05 -20.78 0.46
CA GLN A 176 8.60 -19.46 0.85
C GLN A 176 9.75 -19.03 -0.08
N ASN A 177 10.65 -19.96 -0.38
CA ASN A 177 11.80 -19.72 -1.25
C ASN A 177 11.48 -20.19 -2.67
N PHE A 178 10.97 -19.29 -3.51
CA PHE A 178 10.65 -19.58 -4.91
C PHE A 178 11.37 -18.66 -5.92
N THR A 179 11.75 -17.45 -5.51
CA THR A 179 12.41 -16.47 -6.40
C THR A 179 13.93 -16.64 -6.43
N ALA A 180 14.57 -16.94 -5.30
CA ALA A 180 15.99 -17.28 -5.22
C ALA A 180 16.27 -18.32 -4.10
N SER A 181 17.50 -18.84 -4.08
CA SER A 181 18.02 -19.67 -2.98
C SER A 181 18.75 -18.81 -1.96
N ASP A 182 19.06 -19.34 -0.77
CA ASP A 182 19.82 -18.65 0.28
C ASP A 182 21.27 -18.25 -0.11
N ARG A 183 21.72 -18.62 -1.32
CA ARG A 183 22.97 -18.11 -1.93
C ARG A 183 22.87 -16.63 -2.33
N GLU A 184 21.65 -16.13 -2.54
CA GLU A 184 21.38 -14.72 -2.79
C GLU A 184 21.13 -14.03 -1.45
N ASP A 185 21.98 -13.08 -1.06
CA ASP A 185 21.86 -12.41 0.25
C ASP A 185 20.54 -11.65 0.38
N GLU A 186 20.04 -11.06 -0.72
CA GLU A 186 18.75 -10.42 -0.73
C GLU A 186 17.60 -11.40 -0.47
N GLN A 187 17.75 -12.72 -0.69
CA GLN A 187 16.70 -13.72 -0.39
C GLN A 187 16.25 -13.68 1.08
N ARG A 188 17.14 -13.27 2.00
CA ARG A 188 16.82 -13.17 3.44
C ARG A 188 15.65 -12.23 3.74
N LEU A 189 15.34 -11.30 2.82
CA LEU A 189 14.29 -10.29 2.93
C LEU A 189 13.06 -10.63 2.08
N ALA A 190 13.02 -11.80 1.43
CA ALA A 190 11.87 -12.23 0.63
C ALA A 190 10.57 -12.27 1.45
N PHE A 191 10.63 -12.65 2.73
CA PHE A 191 9.46 -12.64 3.63
C PHE A 191 8.81 -11.26 3.79
N PHE A 192 9.54 -10.18 3.55
CA PHE A 192 9.03 -8.81 3.59
C PHE A 192 8.63 -8.35 2.19
N ARG A 193 9.54 -8.51 1.21
CA ARG A 193 9.34 -8.03 -0.16
C ARG A 193 8.19 -8.74 -0.88
N GLU A 194 8.06 -10.04 -0.65
CA GLU A 194 7.15 -10.94 -1.37
C GLU A 194 5.90 -11.29 -0.54
N ASP A 195 5.76 -10.69 0.66
CA ASP A 195 4.55 -10.82 1.47
C ASP A 195 3.34 -10.29 0.69
N VAL A 196 2.30 -11.12 0.63
CA VAL A 196 1.08 -10.79 -0.10
C VAL A 196 0.37 -9.58 0.51
N GLY A 197 0.35 -9.48 1.85
CA GLY A 197 -0.30 -8.37 2.56
C GLY A 197 0.38 -7.02 2.35
N VAL A 198 1.70 -6.97 2.30
CA VAL A 198 2.46 -5.74 2.02
C VAL A 198 2.24 -5.26 0.59
N ASN A 199 2.29 -6.18 -0.38
CA ASN A 199 2.03 -5.84 -1.78
C ASN A 199 0.56 -5.41 -1.99
N LEU A 200 -0.40 -6.04 -1.28
CA LEU A 200 -1.78 -5.59 -1.26
C LEU A 200 -1.92 -4.20 -0.63
N HIS A 201 -1.26 -3.92 0.50
CA HIS A 201 -1.28 -2.59 1.10
C HIS A 201 -0.82 -1.52 0.12
N HIS A 202 0.31 -1.75 -0.57
CA HIS A 202 0.86 -0.81 -1.54
C HIS A 202 -0.10 -0.57 -2.72
N TRP A 203 -0.71 -1.64 -3.26
CA TRP A 203 -1.75 -1.50 -4.29
C TRP A 203 -2.95 -0.70 -3.79
N HIS A 204 -3.51 -1.04 -2.62
CA HIS A 204 -4.68 -0.35 -2.07
C HIS A 204 -4.39 1.10 -1.72
N TRP A 205 -3.18 1.43 -1.26
CA TRP A 205 -2.78 2.81 -1.00
C TRP A 205 -2.84 3.65 -2.29
N HIS A 206 -2.27 3.14 -3.40
CA HIS A 206 -2.33 3.80 -4.70
C HIS A 206 -3.72 3.78 -5.35
N LEU A 207 -4.59 2.83 -4.97
CA LEU A 207 -6.01 2.84 -5.34
C LEU A 207 -6.78 3.98 -4.63
N VAL A 208 -6.49 4.20 -3.35
CA VAL A 208 -7.12 5.27 -2.55
C VAL A 208 -6.56 6.64 -2.90
N TYR A 209 -5.26 6.76 -3.19
CA TYR A 209 -4.56 8.00 -3.48
C TYR A 209 -4.00 8.03 -4.92
N PRO A 210 -4.84 7.91 -5.96
CA PRO A 210 -4.36 7.85 -7.34
C PRO A 210 -3.74 9.17 -7.78
N GLY A 211 -2.74 9.09 -8.66
CA GLY A 211 -2.04 10.26 -9.19
C GLY A 211 -2.79 11.02 -10.30
N GLU A 212 -3.84 10.46 -10.89
CA GLU A 212 -4.56 11.01 -12.05
C GLU A 212 -6.07 10.72 -11.96
N GLY A 213 -6.87 11.52 -12.66
CA GLY A 213 -8.33 11.37 -12.74
C GLY A 213 -9.09 12.64 -12.36
N PRO A 214 -10.41 12.52 -12.12
CA PRO A 214 -11.24 13.64 -11.70
C PRO A 214 -10.75 14.27 -10.40
N ASP A 215 -10.89 15.59 -10.25
CA ASP A 215 -10.37 16.31 -9.07
C ASP A 215 -10.91 15.78 -7.75
N GLN A 216 -12.19 15.38 -7.71
CA GLN A 216 -12.81 14.77 -6.52
C GLN A 216 -12.18 13.43 -6.11
N VAL A 217 -11.43 12.77 -7.01
CA VAL A 217 -10.73 11.51 -6.76
C VAL A 217 -9.29 11.79 -6.32
N VAL A 218 -8.58 12.67 -7.04
CA VAL A 218 -7.15 12.90 -6.80
C VAL A 218 -6.92 13.82 -5.59
N ARG A 219 -7.71 14.89 -5.44
CA ARG A 219 -7.48 15.96 -4.45
C ARG A 219 -7.96 15.55 -3.05
N LYS A 220 -7.19 14.67 -2.41
CA LYS A 220 -7.35 14.28 -1.00
C LYS A 220 -6.42 15.07 -0.08
N ASP A 221 -6.82 15.19 1.17
CA ASP A 221 -6.07 15.94 2.19
C ASP A 221 -4.63 15.41 2.33
N ARG A 222 -3.66 16.32 2.20
CA ARG A 222 -2.22 16.06 2.40
C ARG A 222 -1.68 14.81 1.69
N ARG A 223 -2.22 14.48 0.50
CA ARG A 223 -1.86 13.25 -0.23
C ARG A 223 -0.36 13.15 -0.57
N GLY A 224 0.30 14.28 -0.84
CA GLY A 224 1.71 14.32 -1.20
C GLY A 224 2.58 14.10 0.03
N GLU A 225 2.17 14.64 1.19
CA GLU A 225 2.84 14.32 2.44
C GLU A 225 2.65 12.86 2.82
N LEU A 226 1.46 12.30 2.58
CA LEU A 226 1.18 10.89 2.83
C LEU A 226 1.95 9.97 1.89
N PHE A 227 2.14 10.37 0.63
CA PHE A 227 3.05 9.67 -0.30
C PHE A 227 4.46 9.58 0.26
N TYR A 228 5.01 10.72 0.71
CA TYR A 228 6.31 10.74 1.39
C TYR A 228 6.30 9.80 2.60
N TYR A 229 5.33 9.96 3.50
CA TYR A 229 5.40 9.32 4.80
C TYR A 229 5.20 7.80 4.74
N MET A 230 4.25 7.31 3.94
CA MET A 230 4.03 5.88 3.76
C MET A 230 5.30 5.20 3.21
N HIS A 231 5.92 5.78 2.19
CA HIS A 231 7.15 5.23 1.61
C HIS A 231 8.38 5.41 2.50
N GLN A 232 8.48 6.51 3.25
CA GLN A 232 9.54 6.69 4.25
C GLN A 232 9.46 5.61 5.34
N GLN A 233 8.25 5.32 5.84
CA GLN A 233 8.03 4.26 6.82
C GLN A 233 8.30 2.86 6.26
N LEU A 234 7.97 2.63 4.99
CA LEU A 234 8.34 1.41 4.26
C LEU A 234 9.85 1.22 4.20
N ILE A 235 10.61 2.27 3.85
CA ILE A 235 12.09 2.23 3.80
C ILE A 235 12.69 2.06 5.21
N ALA A 236 12.12 2.71 6.23
CA ALA A 236 12.54 2.51 7.62
C ALA A 236 12.33 1.05 8.05
N ARG A 237 11.14 0.48 7.83
CA ARG A 237 10.83 -0.93 8.11
C ARG A 237 11.77 -1.87 7.36
N TYR A 238 11.98 -1.65 6.06
CA TYR A 238 12.88 -2.48 5.26
C TYR A 238 14.33 -2.42 5.77
N ASN A 239 14.87 -1.25 6.08
CA ASN A 239 16.22 -1.11 6.64
C ASN A 239 16.35 -1.77 8.02
N VAL A 240 15.33 -1.68 8.86
CA VAL A 240 15.29 -2.40 10.14
C VAL A 240 15.34 -3.91 9.90
N GLU A 241 14.59 -4.44 8.92
CA GLU A 241 14.65 -5.86 8.58
C GLU A 241 16.02 -6.26 7.99
N ARG A 242 16.67 -5.39 7.24
CA ARG A 242 18.05 -5.60 6.76
C ARG A 242 19.00 -5.78 7.94
N PHE A 243 18.91 -4.95 8.98
CA PHE A 243 19.70 -5.12 10.20
C PHE A 243 19.41 -6.43 10.92
N CYS A 244 18.13 -6.83 11.04
CA CYS A 244 17.74 -8.15 11.57
C CYS A 244 18.37 -9.30 10.76
N ALA A 245 18.54 -9.13 9.45
CA ALA A 245 19.12 -10.10 8.52
C ALA A 245 20.64 -9.97 8.33
N LYS A 246 21.31 -9.12 9.10
CA LYS A 246 22.75 -8.78 8.98
C LYS A 246 23.14 -8.24 7.60
N LEU A 247 22.26 -7.45 6.99
CA LEU A 247 22.52 -6.69 5.77
C LEU A 247 22.62 -5.21 6.09
N ALA A 248 23.56 -4.51 5.45
CA ALA A 248 23.70 -3.07 5.57
C ALA A 248 22.47 -2.34 5.03
N ARG A 249 22.27 -1.07 5.44
CA ARG A 249 21.21 -0.22 4.89
C ARG A 249 21.21 -0.23 3.36
N VAL A 250 20.00 -0.16 2.80
CA VAL A 250 19.79 -0.07 1.35
C VAL A 250 20.57 1.13 0.79
N GLN A 251 21.24 0.92 -0.34
CA GLN A 251 21.95 1.98 -1.03
C GLN A 251 20.99 2.73 -1.96
N PRO A 252 21.00 4.07 -2.00
CA PRO A 252 20.14 4.82 -2.91
C PRO A 252 20.53 4.56 -4.37
N LEU A 253 19.55 4.74 -5.27
CA LEU A 253 19.76 4.76 -6.72
C LEU A 253 20.15 6.17 -7.19
N ASN A 254 21.27 6.69 -6.70
CA ASN A 254 21.71 8.07 -6.95
C ASN A 254 22.59 8.22 -8.21
N ASN A 255 22.97 7.12 -8.85
CA ASN A 255 23.71 7.12 -10.12
C ASN A 255 23.09 6.14 -11.10
N LEU A 256 22.31 6.67 -12.05
CA LEU A 256 21.58 5.90 -13.05
C LEU A 256 22.49 5.29 -14.13
N ARG A 257 23.76 5.70 -14.21
CA ARG A 257 24.73 5.24 -15.22
C ARG A 257 25.57 4.05 -14.74
N GLN A 258 25.57 3.79 -13.43
CA GLN A 258 26.19 2.60 -12.88
C GLN A 258 25.28 1.38 -13.07
N PRO A 259 25.86 0.19 -13.34
CA PRO A 259 25.09 -1.05 -13.35
C PRO A 259 24.36 -1.27 -12.03
N LEU A 260 23.11 -1.74 -12.09
CA LEU A 260 22.34 -2.17 -10.92
C LEU A 260 22.85 -3.54 -10.46
N PRO A 261 23.53 -3.64 -9.31
CA PRO A 261 24.11 -4.89 -8.85
C PRO A 261 23.05 -5.92 -8.44
N GLU A 262 21.86 -5.51 -7.99
CA GLU A 262 20.81 -6.44 -7.56
C GLU A 262 20.07 -7.07 -8.76
N ALA A 263 20.16 -8.39 -8.89
CA ALA A 263 19.32 -9.17 -9.78
C ALA A 263 17.95 -9.46 -9.14
N TYR A 264 16.92 -9.70 -9.96
CA TYR A 264 15.66 -10.26 -9.48
C TYR A 264 14.94 -11.07 -10.55
N PHE A 265 14.54 -12.30 -10.20
CA PHE A 265 13.84 -13.24 -11.07
C PHE A 265 12.47 -13.54 -10.46
N PRO A 266 11.43 -12.78 -10.81
CA PRO A 266 10.17 -12.72 -10.07
C PRO A 266 9.33 -14.00 -10.14
N LYS A 267 9.60 -14.86 -11.14
CA LYS A 267 8.87 -16.10 -11.47
C LYS A 267 7.41 -15.92 -11.90
N ILE A 268 6.73 -14.85 -11.50
CA ILE A 268 5.32 -14.60 -11.80
C ILE A 268 5.04 -14.35 -13.30
N ILE A 269 3.85 -14.77 -13.74
CA ILE A 269 3.38 -14.74 -15.12
C ILE A 269 1.99 -14.10 -15.16
N ARG A 270 1.75 -13.23 -16.15
CA ARG A 270 0.42 -12.65 -16.37
C ARG A 270 -0.49 -13.67 -17.06
N SER A 271 -1.54 -14.11 -16.38
CA SER A 271 -2.47 -15.11 -16.91
C SER A 271 -3.22 -14.64 -18.17
N ALA A 272 -3.37 -13.32 -18.36
CA ALA A 272 -4.08 -12.75 -19.50
C ALA A 272 -3.43 -13.04 -20.86
N ASN A 273 -2.10 -13.21 -20.88
CA ASN A 273 -1.31 -13.37 -22.11
C ASN A 273 -0.15 -14.37 -22.00
N ASN A 274 0.01 -15.05 -20.85
CA ASN A 274 1.11 -15.97 -20.55
C ASN A 274 2.51 -15.35 -20.73
N ARG A 275 2.65 -14.03 -20.61
CA ARG A 275 3.95 -13.36 -20.56
C ARG A 275 4.43 -13.28 -19.13
N ALA A 276 5.66 -13.74 -18.89
CA ALA A 276 6.32 -13.55 -17.62
C ALA A 276 6.51 -12.06 -17.33
N PHE A 277 6.59 -11.69 -16.05
CA PHE A 277 7.27 -10.45 -15.71
C PHE A 277 8.77 -10.65 -15.99
N PRO A 278 9.38 -9.89 -16.91
CA PRO A 278 10.78 -10.10 -17.26
C PRO A 278 11.68 -9.96 -16.04
N ALA A 279 12.66 -10.86 -15.94
CA ALA A 279 13.67 -10.80 -14.90
C ALA A 279 14.70 -9.71 -15.20
N ARG A 280 15.36 -9.21 -14.15
CA ARG A 280 16.53 -8.34 -14.27
C ARG A 280 17.78 -9.12 -13.85
N PRO A 281 18.73 -9.39 -14.76
CA PRO A 281 19.98 -10.04 -14.39
C PRO A 281 20.87 -9.11 -13.55
N GLN A 282 21.88 -9.69 -12.92
CA GLN A 282 22.85 -8.95 -12.12
C GLN A 282 23.61 -7.93 -12.98
N ASN A 283 23.92 -6.77 -12.41
CA ASN A 283 24.64 -5.69 -13.08
C ASN A 283 23.94 -5.20 -14.37
N GLN A 284 22.61 -5.17 -14.36
CA GLN A 284 21.84 -4.60 -15.47
C GLN A 284 22.14 -3.11 -15.60
N GLN A 285 22.51 -2.69 -16.81
CA GLN A 285 22.72 -1.28 -17.11
C GLN A 285 21.38 -0.61 -17.45
N LEU A 286 21.08 0.51 -16.80
CA LEU A 286 19.95 1.36 -17.15
C LEU A 286 20.30 2.22 -18.37
N ARG A 287 19.35 2.35 -19.29
CA ARG A 287 19.55 3.01 -20.59
C ARG A 287 18.35 3.89 -20.91
N ASP A 288 18.55 4.82 -21.85
CA ASP A 288 17.46 5.64 -22.38
C ASP A 288 16.33 4.75 -22.88
N LEU A 289 15.08 5.15 -22.59
CA LEU A 289 13.90 4.44 -23.06
C LEU A 289 13.38 5.10 -24.33
N ASN A 290 13.21 4.29 -25.37
CA ASN A 290 12.62 4.70 -26.65
C ASN A 290 11.56 3.70 -27.08
N ARG A 291 10.51 3.56 -26.27
CA ARG A 291 9.42 2.61 -26.50
C ARG A 291 8.20 3.33 -27.08
N VAL A 292 8.27 3.62 -28.38
CA VAL A 292 7.20 4.35 -29.10
C VAL A 292 5.85 3.64 -29.01
N ALA A 293 5.82 2.30 -29.07
CA ALA A 293 4.60 1.52 -28.96
C ALA A 293 3.91 1.66 -27.59
N ASP A 294 4.70 1.86 -26.53
CA ASP A 294 4.21 2.01 -25.16
C ASP A 294 4.03 3.48 -24.74
N ASP A 295 4.42 4.45 -25.57
CA ASP A 295 4.46 5.88 -25.22
C ASP A 295 5.36 6.18 -23.99
N VAL A 296 6.50 5.46 -23.89
CA VAL A 296 7.50 5.65 -22.83
C VAL A 296 8.83 6.04 -23.50
N ILE A 297 9.05 7.34 -23.61
CA ILE A 297 10.21 7.92 -24.31
C ILE A 297 10.86 8.99 -23.43
N PHE A 298 12.05 8.71 -22.91
CA PHE A 298 12.88 9.68 -22.18
C PHE A 298 14.32 9.18 -22.07
N THR A 299 15.26 10.10 -21.83
CA THR A 299 16.67 9.76 -21.61
C THR A 299 17.00 9.70 -20.12
N VAL A 300 18.05 8.97 -19.76
CA VAL A 300 18.63 9.02 -18.40
C VAL A 300 19.00 10.46 -18.03
N SER A 301 19.43 11.26 -19.00
CA SER A 301 19.77 12.68 -18.79
C SER A 301 18.55 13.54 -18.44
N ASP A 302 17.34 13.17 -18.89
CA ASP A 302 16.11 13.89 -18.50
C ASP A 302 15.77 13.63 -17.03
N LEU A 303 15.91 12.38 -16.56
CA LEU A 303 15.77 12.03 -15.14
C LEU A 303 16.79 12.76 -14.26
N GLU A 304 18.06 12.77 -14.66
CA GLU A 304 19.13 13.51 -13.94
C GLU A 304 18.80 15.01 -13.85
N ARG A 305 18.25 15.59 -14.92
CA ARG A 305 17.84 17.00 -14.96
C ARG A 305 16.64 17.28 -14.06
N TRP A 306 15.61 16.43 -14.08
CA TRP A 306 14.46 16.56 -13.19
C TRP A 306 14.86 16.43 -11.73
N GLY A 307 15.67 15.43 -11.38
CA GLY A 307 16.20 15.26 -10.02
C GLY A 307 16.99 16.50 -9.56
N SER A 308 17.85 17.04 -10.42
CA SER A 308 18.63 18.27 -10.13
C SER A 308 17.72 19.48 -9.90
N ARG A 309 16.71 19.70 -10.76
CA ARG A 309 15.74 20.80 -10.60
C ARG A 309 14.95 20.70 -9.30
N ILE A 310 14.56 19.49 -8.90
CA ILE A 310 13.86 19.25 -7.63
C ILE A 310 14.79 19.58 -6.46
N ALA A 311 16.03 19.10 -6.48
CA ALA A 311 17.02 19.39 -5.45
C ALA A 311 17.33 20.90 -5.33
N GLU A 312 17.49 21.60 -6.45
CA GLU A 312 17.70 23.05 -6.49
C GLU A 312 16.50 23.83 -5.95
N ALA A 313 15.27 23.40 -6.26
CA ALA A 313 14.05 24.03 -5.75
C ALA A 313 13.91 23.85 -4.22
N ILE A 314 14.30 22.69 -3.71
CA ILE A 314 14.36 22.42 -2.27
C ILE A 314 15.37 23.36 -1.59
N ASP A 315 16.59 23.47 -2.13
CA ASP A 315 17.62 24.34 -1.58
C ASP A 315 17.25 25.82 -1.62
N ALA A 316 16.53 26.23 -2.67
CA ALA A 316 16.01 27.59 -2.81
C ALA A 316 14.80 27.89 -1.91
N GLY A 317 14.23 26.87 -1.24
CA GLY A 317 13.02 26.99 -0.42
C GLY A 317 11.76 27.37 -1.22
N THR A 318 11.79 27.28 -2.55
CA THR A 318 10.69 27.68 -3.44
C THR A 318 10.63 26.79 -4.67
N VAL A 319 9.42 26.43 -5.11
CA VAL A 319 9.18 25.73 -6.38
C VAL A 319 8.60 26.67 -7.43
N LEU A 320 8.81 26.35 -8.71
CA LEU A 320 8.36 27.13 -9.86
C LEU A 320 7.01 26.59 -10.35
N GLY A 321 5.95 27.38 -10.23
CA GLY A 321 4.64 27.08 -10.81
C GLY A 321 4.61 27.27 -12.33
N GLN A 322 3.54 26.80 -12.98
CA GLN A 322 3.39 26.84 -14.45
C GLN A 322 3.53 28.24 -15.07
N ASN A 323 3.05 29.30 -14.40
CA ASN A 323 3.13 30.68 -14.92
C ASN A 323 4.40 31.43 -14.46
N GLY A 324 5.42 30.69 -13.98
CA GLY A 324 6.65 31.28 -13.46
C GLY A 324 6.57 31.82 -12.03
N GLN A 325 5.41 31.68 -11.35
CA GLN A 325 5.31 32.05 -9.94
C GLN A 325 6.23 31.19 -9.06
N ARG A 326 6.85 31.79 -8.04
CA ARG A 326 7.59 31.05 -7.01
C ARG A 326 6.65 30.73 -5.86
N VAL A 327 6.45 29.45 -5.58
CA VAL A 327 5.62 28.94 -4.48
C VAL A 327 6.56 28.53 -3.34
N PRO A 328 6.45 29.11 -2.14
CA PRO A 328 7.34 28.77 -1.03
C PRO A 328 7.08 27.36 -0.49
N LEU A 329 8.15 26.67 -0.13
CA LEU A 329 8.13 25.40 0.58
C LEU A 329 8.11 25.69 2.09
N THR A 330 6.91 25.89 2.64
CA THR A 330 6.70 26.24 4.05
C THR A 330 6.60 25.01 4.94
N GLU A 331 6.80 25.20 6.24
CA GLU A 331 6.65 24.13 7.25
C GLU A 331 5.33 23.33 7.13
N ALA A 332 4.22 24.00 6.83
CA ALA A 332 2.89 23.40 6.80
C ALA A 332 2.56 22.66 5.49
N ASN A 333 3.12 23.08 4.35
CA ASN A 333 2.66 22.62 3.03
C ASN A 333 3.80 22.25 2.07
N GLY A 334 5.06 22.54 2.39
CA GLY A 334 6.19 22.26 1.51
C GLY A 334 6.40 20.77 1.23
N ILE A 335 6.23 19.90 2.23
CA ILE A 335 6.35 18.45 2.02
C ILE A 335 5.23 17.90 1.14
N ASP A 336 4.01 18.41 1.28
CA ASP A 336 2.87 17.99 0.46
C ASP A 336 3.02 18.43 -1.00
N ILE A 337 3.49 19.67 -1.23
CA ILE A 337 3.84 20.16 -2.55
C ILE A 337 4.92 19.27 -3.20
N LEU A 338 5.99 18.96 -2.47
CA LEU A 338 7.06 18.10 -2.97
C LEU A 338 6.59 16.68 -3.27
N GLY A 339 5.68 16.13 -2.46
CA GLY A 339 5.09 14.81 -2.70
C GLY A 339 4.34 14.77 -4.04
N ASN A 340 3.52 15.78 -4.31
CA ASN A 340 2.80 15.91 -5.57
C ASN A 340 3.72 16.12 -6.78
N ILE A 341 4.90 16.75 -6.58
CA ILE A 341 5.93 16.92 -7.61
C ILE A 341 6.67 15.60 -7.89
N LEU A 342 7.05 14.86 -6.85
CA LEU A 342 7.91 13.68 -6.96
C LEU A 342 7.17 12.45 -7.51
N GLU A 343 5.95 12.16 -7.03
CA GLU A 343 5.19 10.93 -7.31
C GLU A 343 4.79 10.70 -8.78
N PRO A 344 4.98 11.68 -9.67
CA PRO A 344 4.08 12.82 -9.94
C PRO A 344 2.58 12.54 -9.87
N SER A 345 1.83 13.58 -9.51
CA SER A 345 0.37 13.61 -9.63
C SER A 345 -0.10 14.76 -10.52
N LYS A 346 -1.37 14.73 -10.94
CA LYS A 346 -2.07 15.86 -11.57
C LYS A 346 -2.01 17.14 -10.73
N LEU A 347 -1.76 17.04 -9.42
CA LEU A 347 -1.62 18.17 -8.50
C LEU A 347 -0.20 18.75 -8.47
N SER A 348 0.75 18.20 -9.25
CA SER A 348 2.08 18.79 -9.39
C SER A 348 1.97 20.25 -9.85
N VAL A 349 2.63 21.15 -9.14
CA VAL A 349 2.58 22.59 -9.42
C VAL A 349 3.13 22.96 -10.80
N ASN A 350 4.00 22.11 -11.37
CA ASN A 350 4.59 22.29 -12.69
C ASN A 350 5.22 20.98 -13.23
N GLN A 351 4.37 20.08 -13.73
CA GLN A 351 4.82 18.80 -14.28
C GLN A 351 5.75 18.96 -15.50
N GLN A 352 5.61 20.00 -16.31
CA GLN A 352 6.50 20.24 -17.45
C GLN A 352 7.94 20.55 -17.00
N PHE A 353 8.10 21.28 -15.90
CA PHE A 353 9.41 21.65 -15.38
C PHE A 353 10.05 20.55 -14.53
N TYR A 354 9.27 19.93 -13.65
CA TYR A 354 9.76 18.91 -12.70
C TYR A 354 9.66 17.46 -13.19
N GLY A 355 8.91 17.22 -14.27
CA GLY A 355 8.80 15.91 -14.91
C GLY A 355 8.00 14.89 -14.10
N ASN A 356 8.24 13.62 -14.44
CA ASN A 356 7.69 12.43 -13.79
C ASN A 356 8.84 11.65 -13.14
N TYR A 357 9.44 12.19 -12.07
CA TYR A 357 10.70 11.66 -11.55
C TYR A 357 10.54 10.24 -10.95
N HIS A 358 9.70 10.06 -9.93
CA HIS A 358 9.47 8.74 -9.31
C HIS A 358 8.96 7.71 -10.32
N GLY A 359 7.91 8.05 -11.09
CA GLY A 359 7.33 7.11 -12.05
C GLY A 359 8.29 6.75 -13.20
N ASN A 360 9.14 7.67 -13.66
CA ASN A 360 10.14 7.32 -14.69
C ASN A 360 11.36 6.57 -14.13
N LEU A 361 11.69 6.69 -12.84
CA LEU A 361 12.63 5.76 -12.21
C LEU A 361 12.08 4.32 -12.22
N HIS A 362 10.77 4.15 -11.97
CA HIS A 362 10.10 2.85 -12.10
C HIS A 362 10.17 2.32 -13.53
N ASN A 363 9.79 3.14 -14.52
CA ASN A 363 9.85 2.77 -15.94
C ASN A 363 11.27 2.39 -16.37
N LEU A 364 12.28 3.16 -15.96
CA LEU A 364 13.69 2.92 -16.30
C LEU A 364 14.18 1.55 -15.83
N ILE A 365 13.82 1.14 -14.61
CA ILE A 365 14.15 -0.19 -14.08
C ILE A 365 13.32 -1.27 -14.78
N ALA A 366 12.01 -1.04 -14.94
CA ALA A 366 11.07 -2.05 -15.41
C ALA A 366 11.30 -2.45 -16.88
N TYR A 367 11.74 -1.53 -17.72
CA TYR A 367 12.07 -1.76 -19.13
C TYR A 367 13.57 -1.98 -19.39
N SER A 368 14.40 -2.05 -18.35
CA SER A 368 15.87 -2.12 -18.51
C SER A 368 16.36 -3.30 -19.36
N HIS A 369 15.58 -4.39 -19.46
CA HIS A 369 15.88 -5.57 -20.26
C HIS A 369 15.55 -5.39 -21.77
N ASP A 370 14.64 -4.48 -22.13
CA ASP A 370 14.22 -4.19 -23.51
C ASP A 370 13.87 -2.69 -23.66
N PRO A 371 14.86 -1.78 -23.59
CA PRO A 371 14.59 -0.35 -23.47
C PRO A 371 14.03 0.32 -24.73
N ASP A 372 14.07 -0.33 -25.89
CA ASP A 372 13.61 0.20 -27.17
C ASP A 372 12.61 -0.70 -27.89
N ASN A 373 12.03 -1.66 -27.17
CA ASN A 373 10.99 -2.58 -27.66
C ASN A 373 11.42 -3.46 -28.84
N ARG A 374 12.73 -3.71 -29.02
CA ARG A 374 13.25 -4.56 -30.12
C ARG A 374 12.93 -6.04 -29.91
N PHE A 375 12.66 -6.45 -28.67
CA PHE A 375 12.35 -7.83 -28.31
C PHE A 375 10.86 -8.07 -28.02
N LEU A 376 10.03 -7.02 -28.13
CA LEU A 376 8.59 -7.08 -27.88
C LEU A 376 8.25 -7.57 -26.46
N GLU A 377 9.14 -7.32 -25.49
CA GLU A 377 8.92 -7.67 -24.09
C GLU A 377 8.13 -6.57 -23.38
N GLY A 378 7.33 -6.97 -22.40
CA GLY A 378 6.63 -6.04 -21.50
C GLY A 378 7.54 -5.47 -20.42
N TYR A 379 6.98 -4.81 -19.41
CA TYR A 379 7.76 -4.33 -18.27
C TYR A 379 7.85 -5.38 -17.13
N GLY A 380 8.96 -5.33 -16.38
CA GLY A 380 9.20 -6.14 -15.17
C GLY A 380 8.36 -5.72 -13.96
N VAL A 381 8.52 -6.41 -12.84
CA VAL A 381 7.67 -6.24 -11.63
C VAL A 381 7.67 -4.84 -11.02
N VAL A 382 8.77 -4.09 -11.16
CA VAL A 382 8.83 -2.68 -10.71
C VAL A 382 7.86 -1.78 -11.47
N GLY A 383 7.33 -2.22 -12.62
CA GLY A 383 6.37 -1.48 -13.44
C GLY A 383 4.91 -1.58 -12.99
N GLU A 384 4.58 -2.27 -11.89
CA GLU A 384 3.20 -2.42 -11.40
C GLU A 384 3.13 -2.28 -9.87
N PHE A 385 2.14 -1.56 -9.33
CA PHE A 385 2.07 -1.31 -7.88
C PHE A 385 1.96 -2.60 -7.05
N GLN A 386 1.16 -3.56 -7.49
CA GLN A 386 0.95 -4.84 -6.80
C GLN A 386 2.17 -5.77 -6.76
N THR A 387 3.22 -5.48 -7.56
CA THR A 387 4.40 -6.35 -7.69
C THR A 387 5.72 -5.63 -7.46
N ALA A 388 5.75 -4.29 -7.49
CA ALA A 388 6.99 -3.52 -7.41
C ALA A 388 7.78 -3.77 -6.12
N MET A 389 7.10 -3.90 -4.98
CA MET A 389 7.75 -4.14 -3.68
C MET A 389 8.51 -5.47 -3.57
N ARG A 390 8.28 -6.41 -4.50
CA ARG A 390 8.97 -7.70 -4.54
C ARG A 390 10.45 -7.57 -4.92
N ASP A 391 10.77 -6.55 -5.70
CA ASP A 391 12.09 -6.34 -6.28
C ASP A 391 13.02 -5.56 -5.33
N PRO A 392 14.25 -6.02 -5.05
CA PRO A 392 15.23 -5.25 -4.27
C PRO A 392 15.49 -3.84 -4.81
N ALA A 393 15.42 -3.63 -6.13
CA ALA A 393 15.68 -2.32 -6.75
C ALA A 393 14.59 -1.28 -6.43
N PHE A 394 13.38 -1.71 -6.07
CA PHE A 394 12.31 -0.82 -5.57
C PHE A 394 12.79 -0.01 -4.36
N TYR A 395 13.46 -0.68 -3.41
CA TYR A 395 13.92 -0.06 -2.18
C TYR A 395 15.09 0.90 -2.41
N ARG A 396 15.92 0.64 -3.42
CA ARG A 396 16.99 1.56 -3.84
C ARG A 396 16.43 2.84 -4.47
N LEU A 397 15.45 2.67 -5.35
CA LEU A 397 14.71 3.77 -5.97
C LEU A 397 14.02 4.63 -4.90
N HIS A 398 13.24 4.01 -4.01
CA HIS A 398 12.53 4.75 -2.97
C HIS A 398 13.47 5.37 -1.93
N CYS A 399 14.64 4.78 -1.67
CA CYS A 399 15.67 5.42 -0.85
C CYS A 399 16.21 6.72 -1.51
N GLU A 400 16.35 6.75 -2.83
CA GLU A 400 16.74 8.00 -3.52
C GLU A 400 15.63 9.06 -3.48
N VAL A 401 14.37 8.65 -3.67
CA VAL A 401 13.23 9.57 -3.54
C VAL A 401 13.11 10.11 -2.11
N ASP A 402 13.29 9.25 -1.10
CA ASP A 402 13.28 9.62 0.31
C ASP A 402 14.44 10.55 0.68
N ASN A 403 15.62 10.42 0.04
CA ASN A 403 16.73 11.36 0.22
C ASN A 403 16.36 12.80 -0.19
N LEU A 404 15.57 12.97 -1.26
CA LEU A 404 15.08 14.30 -1.67
C LEU A 404 14.10 14.86 -0.63
N PHE A 405 13.19 14.04 -0.11
CA PHE A 405 12.32 14.47 0.99
C PHE A 405 13.10 14.81 2.26
N HIS A 406 14.10 14.00 2.62
CA HIS A 406 14.99 14.26 3.74
C HIS A 406 15.82 15.52 3.56
N ARG A 407 16.24 15.85 2.34
CA ARG A 407 16.89 17.12 2.01
C ARG A 407 15.99 18.29 2.40
N TYR A 408 14.72 18.24 2.02
CA TYR A 408 13.74 19.25 2.44
C TYR A 408 13.52 19.26 3.95
N LYS A 409 13.24 18.11 4.56
CA LYS A 409 13.01 18.02 6.01
C LYS A 409 14.22 18.51 6.83
N ALA A 410 15.44 18.43 6.28
CA ALA A 410 16.64 18.97 6.91
C ALA A 410 16.74 20.50 6.87
N THR A 411 15.99 21.18 5.99
CA THR A 411 15.89 22.65 5.97
C THR A 411 14.95 23.21 7.04
N LEU A 412 14.06 22.36 7.57
CA LEU A 412 13.08 22.79 8.56
C LEU A 412 13.74 23.08 9.92
N PRO A 413 13.24 24.09 10.67
CA PRO A 413 13.70 24.32 12.02
C PRO A 413 13.38 23.10 12.90
N VAL A 414 14.28 22.82 13.85
CA VAL A 414 14.04 21.83 14.90
C VAL A 414 12.77 22.21 15.67
N TYR A 415 12.03 21.21 16.16
CA TYR A 415 10.83 21.49 16.94
C TYR A 415 11.17 22.31 18.19
N PRO A 416 10.52 23.47 18.41
CA PRO A 416 10.74 24.24 19.63
C PRO A 416 10.15 23.49 20.84
N PRO A 417 10.65 23.73 22.07
CA PRO A 417 10.16 23.06 23.27
C PRO A 417 8.64 23.16 23.45
N ALA A 418 8.01 24.27 23.07
CA ALA A 418 6.56 24.45 23.16
C ALA A 418 5.76 23.51 22.23
N GLN A 419 6.36 22.99 21.17
CA GLN A 419 5.72 22.01 20.31
C GLN A 419 5.90 20.58 20.83
N LEU A 420 7.02 20.28 21.50
CA LEU A 420 7.36 18.95 22.04
C LEU A 420 6.80 18.68 23.45
N ASN A 421 6.84 19.68 24.34
CA ASN A 421 6.43 19.54 25.73
C ASN A 421 4.91 19.45 25.88
N PHE A 422 4.49 18.72 26.92
CA PHE A 422 3.12 18.75 27.42
C PHE A 422 3.14 19.00 28.94
N ASN A 423 3.16 20.28 29.32
CA ASN A 423 3.42 20.71 30.69
C ASN A 423 2.45 20.08 31.71
N GLY A 424 3.00 19.52 32.78
CA GLY A 424 2.25 18.82 33.83
C GLY A 424 1.86 17.39 33.49
N ILE A 425 2.21 16.89 32.30
CA ILE A 425 2.06 15.48 31.93
C ILE A 425 3.42 14.80 31.96
N GLN A 426 3.51 13.68 32.69
CA GLN A 426 4.72 12.90 32.82
C GLN A 426 4.45 11.42 32.56
N ILE A 427 5.15 10.82 31.60
CA ILE A 427 5.17 9.35 31.46
C ILE A 427 6.15 8.82 32.50
N GLN A 428 5.63 8.11 33.51
CA GLN A 428 6.43 7.53 34.60
C GLN A 428 6.99 6.16 34.24
N SER A 429 6.25 5.38 33.45
CA SER A 429 6.69 4.07 32.97
C SER A 429 6.18 3.79 31.56
N LEU A 430 6.96 3.04 30.80
CA LEU A 430 6.61 2.49 29.49
C LEU A 430 7.09 1.04 29.45
N ALA A 431 6.19 0.12 29.14
CA ALA A 431 6.51 -1.29 28.98
C ALA A 431 5.64 -1.95 27.92
N VAL A 432 6.08 -3.11 27.43
CA VAL A 432 5.24 -4.04 26.66
C VAL A 432 5.12 -5.37 27.40
N THR A 433 3.93 -5.95 27.36
CA THR A 433 3.67 -7.27 27.94
C THR A 433 2.96 -8.14 26.92
N LEU A 434 3.45 -9.35 26.68
CA LEU A 434 2.72 -10.34 25.91
C LEU A 434 1.39 -10.67 26.58
N ASN A 435 0.38 -11.05 25.80
CA ASN A 435 -0.91 -11.50 26.31
C ASN A 435 -0.83 -12.96 26.82
N ARG A 436 0.13 -13.23 27.71
CA ARG A 436 0.36 -14.54 28.32
C ARG A 436 0.73 -14.36 29.80
N PRO A 437 0.11 -15.12 30.73
CA PRO A 437 0.50 -15.07 32.14
C PRO A 437 1.99 -15.36 32.34
N LYS A 438 2.65 -14.57 33.19
CA LYS A 438 4.08 -14.71 33.55
C LYS A 438 5.09 -14.49 32.41
N ALA A 439 4.66 -13.95 31.27
CA ALA A 439 5.62 -13.53 30.24
C ALA A 439 6.51 -12.41 30.78
N PRO A 440 7.83 -12.43 30.51
CA PRO A 440 8.72 -11.35 30.90
C PRO A 440 8.30 -10.04 30.20
N PRO A 441 8.31 -8.88 30.90
CA PRO A 441 8.06 -7.61 30.26
C PRO A 441 9.15 -7.29 29.23
N ASN A 442 8.83 -6.42 28.27
CA ASN A 442 9.77 -5.90 27.27
C ASN A 442 10.40 -6.97 26.37
N VAL A 443 9.71 -8.10 26.20
CA VAL A 443 10.04 -9.13 25.21
C VAL A 443 8.90 -9.27 24.21
N LEU A 444 9.22 -9.07 22.94
CA LEU A 444 8.32 -9.26 21.81
C LEU A 444 8.74 -10.53 21.07
N LEU A 445 7.77 -11.33 20.62
CA LEU A 445 8.00 -12.61 19.96
C LEU A 445 7.44 -12.58 18.55
N THR A 446 8.26 -13.02 17.60
CA THR A 446 7.88 -13.22 16.21
C THR A 446 8.12 -14.69 15.82
N TYR A 447 7.38 -15.16 14.82
CA TYR A 447 7.42 -16.54 14.34
C TYR A 447 6.84 -16.63 12.93
N TRP A 448 6.92 -17.80 12.31
CA TRP A 448 6.27 -18.04 11.03
C TRP A 448 4.84 -18.50 11.23
N GLN A 449 3.87 -17.90 10.53
CA GLN A 449 2.50 -18.39 10.49
C GLN A 449 2.17 -18.93 9.11
N ARG A 450 1.57 -20.12 9.06
CA ARG A 450 1.01 -20.68 7.83
C ARG A 450 -0.49 -20.41 7.78
N THR A 451 -0.95 -19.81 6.70
CA THR A 451 -2.36 -19.47 6.51
C THR A 451 -2.86 -19.88 5.13
N GLN A 452 -4.17 -20.12 5.03
CA GLN A 452 -4.85 -20.49 3.80
C GLN A 452 -5.70 -19.32 3.25
N VAL A 453 -5.74 -19.19 1.93
CA VAL A 453 -6.61 -18.25 1.23
C VAL A 453 -7.27 -18.94 0.04
N ASP A 454 -8.54 -18.62 -0.21
CA ASP A 454 -9.27 -19.08 -1.38
C ASP A 454 -8.98 -18.16 -2.57
N LEU A 455 -8.53 -18.73 -3.68
CA LEU A 455 -8.21 -18.00 -4.91
C LEU A 455 -9.25 -18.18 -6.01
N ALA A 456 -10.34 -18.92 -5.74
CA ALA A 456 -11.30 -19.32 -6.76
C ALA A 456 -11.76 -18.13 -7.62
N SER A 457 -12.18 -17.02 -7.03
CA SER A 457 -12.74 -15.85 -7.72
C SER A 457 -11.86 -15.21 -8.80
N GLY A 458 -10.54 -15.46 -8.77
CA GLY A 458 -9.57 -14.92 -9.72
C GLY A 458 -9.06 -15.93 -10.75
N LEU A 459 -9.50 -17.19 -10.71
CA LEU A 459 -9.03 -18.25 -11.61
C LEU A 459 -9.91 -18.38 -12.85
N ASP A 460 -9.81 -17.46 -13.81
CA ASP A 460 -10.63 -17.53 -15.04
C ASP A 460 -10.67 -18.93 -15.70
N PHE A 461 -11.88 -19.44 -15.96
CA PHE A 461 -12.14 -20.77 -16.52
C PHE A 461 -11.49 -21.93 -15.74
N GLY A 462 -11.24 -21.72 -14.44
CA GLY A 462 -10.73 -22.71 -13.51
C GLY A 462 -11.83 -23.59 -12.91
N PRO A 463 -11.47 -24.47 -11.96
CA PRO A 463 -12.44 -25.33 -11.28
C PRO A 463 -13.49 -24.51 -10.52
N GLU A 464 -14.69 -25.05 -10.42
CA GLU A 464 -15.78 -24.53 -9.60
C GLU A 464 -15.58 -24.91 -8.12
N GLY A 465 -16.10 -24.10 -7.21
CA GLY A 465 -15.92 -24.28 -5.77
C GLY A 465 -14.68 -23.58 -5.20
N ASN A 466 -14.36 -23.89 -3.95
CA ASN A 466 -13.27 -23.23 -3.23
C ASN A 466 -11.93 -23.83 -3.63
N VAL A 467 -10.93 -22.98 -3.87
CA VAL A 467 -9.60 -23.39 -4.32
C VAL A 467 -8.56 -22.77 -3.40
N PHE A 468 -8.17 -23.53 -2.37
CA PHE A 468 -7.29 -23.02 -1.32
C PHE A 468 -5.81 -23.17 -1.67
N VAL A 469 -5.06 -22.09 -1.45
CA VAL A 469 -3.61 -22.13 -1.32
C VAL A 469 -3.20 -21.86 0.12
N SER A 470 -2.05 -22.39 0.52
CA SER A 470 -1.43 -22.18 1.81
C SER A 470 -0.09 -21.47 1.61
N PHE A 471 0.15 -20.39 2.35
CA PHE A 471 1.42 -19.66 2.32
C PHE A 471 1.90 -19.37 3.74
N THR A 472 3.21 -19.19 3.88
CA THR A 472 3.82 -18.86 5.17
C THR A 472 4.30 -17.42 5.16
N HIS A 473 3.98 -16.67 6.21
CA HIS A 473 4.36 -15.26 6.39
C HIS A 473 4.86 -15.02 7.81
N LEU A 474 5.53 -13.89 8.04
CA LEU A 474 5.92 -13.47 9.39
C LEU A 474 4.67 -13.22 10.23
N GLN A 475 4.76 -13.44 11.54
CA GLN A 475 3.72 -13.13 12.51
C GLN A 475 4.36 -12.74 13.85
N HIS A 476 3.63 -12.04 14.70
CA HIS A 476 3.99 -11.76 16.09
C HIS A 476 2.96 -12.28 17.08
N ALA A 477 3.40 -12.54 18.31
CA ALA A 477 2.50 -12.83 19.41
C ALA A 477 1.73 -11.55 19.81
N PRO A 478 0.43 -11.65 20.14
CA PRO A 478 -0.35 -10.54 20.72
C PRO A 478 0.31 -9.95 21.97
N PHE A 479 0.31 -8.61 22.06
CA PHE A 479 0.90 -7.89 23.19
C PHE A 479 0.11 -6.61 23.51
N ALA A 480 0.46 -5.96 24.62
CA ALA A 480 -0.09 -4.67 24.98
C ALA A 480 1.02 -3.71 25.44
N TYR A 481 0.90 -2.45 25.04
CA TYR A 481 1.63 -1.33 25.63
C TYR A 481 1.01 -0.99 26.99
N ARG A 482 1.86 -0.75 27.97
CA ARG A 482 1.48 -0.30 29.32
C ARG A 482 2.23 0.97 29.65
N LEU A 483 1.49 2.05 29.90
CA LEU A 483 2.04 3.34 30.28
C LEU A 483 1.42 3.78 31.60
N THR A 484 2.23 4.16 32.57
CA THR A 484 1.77 4.90 33.75
C THR A 484 2.08 6.38 33.53
N VAL A 485 1.06 7.23 33.57
CA VAL A 485 1.14 8.64 33.23
C VAL A 485 0.57 9.48 34.36
N ASN A 486 1.37 10.41 34.88
CA ASN A 486 0.93 11.35 35.91
C ASN A 486 0.52 12.69 35.29
N ASN A 487 -0.66 13.18 35.64
CA ASN A 487 -1.15 14.51 35.31
C ASN A 487 -1.19 15.38 36.57
N SER A 488 -0.25 16.31 36.69
CA SER A 488 -0.13 17.25 37.82
C SER A 488 -0.85 18.57 37.63
N THR A 489 -1.65 18.74 36.57
CA THR A 489 -2.30 20.03 36.23
C THR A 489 -3.54 20.34 37.07
N GLY A 490 -4.04 19.37 37.84
CA GLY A 490 -5.26 19.51 38.64
C GLY A 490 -6.57 19.43 37.85
N THR A 491 -6.50 19.36 36.51
CA THR A 491 -7.67 19.24 35.61
C THR A 491 -7.47 18.11 34.60
N PRO A 492 -8.54 17.47 34.09
CA PRO A 492 -8.42 16.53 32.99
C PRO A 492 -7.75 17.17 31.76
N ARG A 493 -6.84 16.45 31.11
CA ARG A 493 -6.14 16.88 29.89
C ARG A 493 -6.34 15.84 28.81
N ARG A 494 -6.49 16.27 27.56
CA ARG A 494 -6.53 15.38 26.39
C ARG A 494 -5.18 15.42 25.70
N GLY A 495 -4.65 14.25 25.35
CA GLY A 495 -3.40 14.11 24.61
C GLY A 495 -3.51 13.12 23.47
N THR A 496 -2.46 13.07 22.65
CA THR A 496 -2.27 12.04 21.62
C THR A 496 -1.08 11.20 22.01
N CYS A 497 -1.29 9.91 22.28
CA CYS A 497 -0.22 8.96 22.49
C CYS A 497 0.36 8.53 21.15
N ARG A 498 1.69 8.59 20.99
CA ARG A 498 2.43 8.26 19.77
C ARG A 498 3.51 7.26 20.14
N ILE A 499 3.51 6.09 19.48
CA ILE A 499 4.40 4.98 19.80
C ILE A 499 5.24 4.63 18.57
N PHE A 500 6.56 4.58 18.77
CA PHE A 500 7.52 4.21 17.73
C PHE A 500 8.49 3.15 18.25
N ILE A 501 9.08 2.38 17.33
CA ILE A 501 10.20 1.48 17.62
C ILE A 501 11.37 1.80 16.69
N GLY A 502 12.59 1.83 17.23
CA GLY A 502 13.80 2.11 16.46
C GLY A 502 14.93 1.14 16.79
N PRO A 503 15.74 0.74 15.80
CA PRO A 503 16.91 -0.10 16.05
C PRO A 503 17.93 0.68 16.89
N LYS A 504 18.64 0.00 17.80
CA LYS A 504 19.73 0.63 18.58
C LYS A 504 21.08 0.56 17.87
N VAL A 505 21.24 -0.44 17.01
CA VAL A 505 22.50 -0.79 16.36
C VAL A 505 22.27 -1.10 14.88
N ASP A 506 23.33 -0.96 14.08
CA ASP A 506 23.38 -1.41 12.69
C ASP A 506 23.65 -2.92 12.56
N GLU A 507 23.82 -3.42 11.33
CA GLU A 507 24.11 -4.82 11.02
C GLU A 507 25.43 -5.35 11.62
N ARG A 508 26.34 -4.44 12.01
CA ARG A 508 27.64 -4.74 12.61
C ARG A 508 27.59 -4.66 14.14
N ASN A 509 26.40 -4.47 14.71
CA ASN A 509 26.19 -4.23 16.13
C ASN A 509 26.83 -2.91 16.63
N THR A 510 26.99 -1.92 15.74
CA THR A 510 27.50 -0.59 16.08
C THR A 510 26.34 0.31 16.52
N PRO A 511 26.43 0.99 17.68
CA PRO A 511 25.39 1.92 18.12
C PRO A 511 25.09 3.01 17.11
N LEU A 512 23.81 3.24 16.84
CA LEU A 512 23.35 4.32 15.97
C LEU A 512 23.33 5.65 16.74
N THR A 513 23.73 6.73 16.07
CA THR A 513 23.48 8.08 16.58
C THR A 513 21.99 8.42 16.48
N TYR A 514 21.52 9.42 17.23
CA TYR A 514 20.14 9.91 17.10
C TYR A 514 19.77 10.28 15.65
N LYS A 515 20.69 10.90 14.90
CA LYS A 515 20.45 11.29 13.51
C LYS A 515 20.23 10.08 12.60
N GLU A 516 20.91 8.97 12.86
CA GLU A 516 20.73 7.73 12.12
C GLU A 516 19.48 6.97 12.58
N GLN A 517 19.25 6.92 13.89
CA GLN A 517 18.10 6.22 14.46
C GLN A 517 16.77 6.91 14.12
N ARG A 518 16.70 8.24 14.10
CA ARG A 518 15.43 8.98 13.88
C ARG A 518 14.74 8.63 12.57
N ILE A 519 15.52 8.43 11.49
CA ILE A 519 14.97 8.09 10.16
C ILE A 519 14.59 6.61 10.06
N LEU A 520 14.94 5.81 11.07
CA LEU A 520 14.58 4.40 11.22
C LEU A 520 13.53 4.19 12.33
N MET A 521 12.97 5.27 12.89
CA MET A 521 11.85 5.16 13.83
C MET A 521 10.58 4.78 13.07
N VAL A 522 10.12 3.56 13.35
CA VAL A 522 8.92 2.97 12.76
C VAL A 522 7.72 3.28 13.65
N GLU A 523 6.69 3.92 13.10
CA GLU A 523 5.42 4.14 13.80
C GLU A 523 4.73 2.80 14.06
N LEU A 524 4.33 2.59 15.31
CA LEU A 524 3.58 1.41 15.74
C LEU A 524 2.14 1.75 16.13
N ASP A 525 1.90 2.92 16.72
CA ASP A 525 0.55 3.37 17.05
C ASP A 525 0.47 4.88 17.30
N LYS A 526 -0.74 5.42 17.15
CA LYS A 526 -1.13 6.80 17.39
C LYS A 526 -2.61 6.84 17.78
N PHE A 527 -2.91 7.34 18.98
CA PHE A 527 -4.29 7.36 19.49
C PHE A 527 -4.57 8.46 20.51
N GLY A 528 -5.82 8.90 20.57
CA GLY A 528 -6.29 9.87 21.56
C GLY A 528 -6.37 9.28 22.98
N VAL A 529 -5.98 10.07 24.00
CA VAL A 529 -6.07 9.69 25.41
C VAL A 529 -6.63 10.84 26.26
N THR A 530 -7.46 10.50 27.25
CA THR A 530 -7.92 11.42 28.28
C THR A 530 -7.20 11.10 29.59
N LEU A 531 -6.52 12.09 30.16
CA LEU A 531 -5.70 11.97 31.36
C LEU A 531 -6.38 12.71 32.51
N ASN A 532 -6.91 11.97 33.48
CA ASN A 532 -7.48 12.54 34.71
C ASN A 532 -6.36 13.05 35.63
N PRO A 533 -6.62 14.00 36.54
CA PRO A 533 -5.64 14.44 37.54
C PRO A 533 -5.06 13.25 38.33
N GLY A 534 -3.75 13.25 38.56
CA GLY A 534 -3.04 12.16 39.21
C GLY A 534 -2.57 11.06 38.24
N SER A 535 -2.45 9.84 38.74
CA SER A 535 -1.93 8.69 37.98
C SER A 535 -2.99 8.08 37.06
N ASN A 536 -2.60 7.79 35.83
CA ASN A 536 -3.41 7.13 34.81
C ASN A 536 -2.65 5.91 34.28
N ASP A 537 -3.28 4.74 34.29
CA ASP A 537 -2.72 3.54 33.69
C ASP A 537 -3.36 3.28 32.33
N ILE A 538 -2.57 3.42 31.27
CA ILE A 538 -3.00 3.25 29.89
C ILE A 538 -2.57 1.86 29.42
N VAL A 539 -3.52 1.09 28.91
CA VAL A 539 -3.28 -0.21 28.28
C VAL A 539 -3.79 -0.16 26.84
N ARG A 540 -2.90 -0.29 25.86
CA ARG A 540 -3.23 -0.31 24.43
C ARG A 540 -2.80 -1.64 23.83
N ARG A 541 -3.74 -2.41 23.28
CA ARG A 541 -3.43 -3.71 22.66
C ARG A 541 -2.83 -3.53 21.27
N SER A 542 -1.96 -4.45 20.85
CA SER A 542 -1.38 -4.43 19.50
C SER A 542 -2.44 -4.40 18.41
N GLU A 543 -3.54 -5.14 18.57
CA GLU A 543 -4.62 -5.25 17.59
C GLU A 543 -5.40 -3.94 17.39
N GLN A 544 -5.17 -2.93 18.24
CA GLN A 544 -5.76 -1.60 18.12
C GLN A 544 -4.82 -0.62 17.39
N SER A 545 -3.72 -1.09 16.82
CA SER A 545 -2.77 -0.23 16.12
C SER A 545 -3.43 0.52 14.97
N SER A 546 -3.35 1.85 15.02
CA SER A 546 -3.71 2.83 13.98
C SER A 546 -2.94 2.70 12.65
N VAL A 547 -1.89 1.85 12.63
CA VAL A 547 -1.05 1.61 11.45
C VAL A 547 -1.58 0.44 10.63
N THR A 548 -2.22 -0.53 11.28
CA THR A 548 -2.44 -1.87 10.70
C THR A 548 -3.89 -2.22 10.46
N ILE A 549 -4.10 -3.22 9.59
CA ILE A 549 -5.38 -3.91 9.43
C ILE A 549 -5.25 -5.40 9.80
N PRO A 550 -6.27 -5.98 10.47
CA PRO A 550 -6.35 -7.40 10.76
C PRO A 550 -6.39 -8.22 9.47
N TYR A 551 -5.95 -9.47 9.59
CA TYR A 551 -5.82 -10.40 8.46
C TYR A 551 -7.11 -10.56 7.66
N GLU A 552 -8.27 -10.58 8.32
CA GLU A 552 -9.57 -10.74 7.66
C GLU A 552 -9.82 -9.61 6.65
N ARG A 553 -9.32 -8.39 6.90
CA ARG A 553 -9.45 -7.30 5.93
C ARG A 553 -8.48 -7.41 4.76
N THR A 554 -7.35 -8.08 4.96
CA THR A 554 -6.36 -8.27 3.90
C THR A 554 -6.72 -9.44 2.98
N PHE A 555 -7.25 -10.54 3.51
CA PHE A 555 -7.31 -11.83 2.80
C PHE A 555 -8.69 -12.49 2.75
N ARG A 556 -9.70 -11.99 3.48
CA ARG A 556 -11.04 -12.59 3.40
C ARG A 556 -11.72 -12.15 2.11
N ALA A 557 -12.22 -13.13 1.36
CA ALA A 557 -12.97 -12.87 0.13
C ALA A 557 -14.20 -11.99 0.39
N ALA A 558 -14.46 -11.03 -0.51
CA ALA A 558 -15.67 -10.24 -0.49
C ALA A 558 -16.86 -11.13 -0.88
N GLN A 559 -17.60 -11.66 0.11
CA GLN A 559 -18.79 -12.46 -0.18
C GLN A 559 -19.90 -11.60 -0.81
N LEU A 560 -20.42 -12.08 -1.95
CA LEU A 560 -21.50 -11.44 -2.72
C LEU A 560 -22.89 -11.87 -2.27
N SER A 561 -23.03 -13.14 -1.86
CA SER A 561 -24.27 -13.67 -1.30
C SER A 561 -24.51 -13.09 0.10
N GLY A 562 -25.73 -12.62 0.35
CA GLY A 562 -26.13 -11.80 1.48
C GLY A 562 -26.03 -12.42 2.89
N ASN A 563 -25.28 -13.49 3.08
CA ASN A 563 -25.09 -14.13 4.39
C ASN A 563 -23.81 -13.62 5.04
N ALA A 564 -23.83 -12.35 5.49
CA ALA A 564 -23.03 -12.03 6.67
C ALA A 564 -23.64 -12.86 7.81
N ALA A 565 -23.01 -13.97 8.16
CA ALA A 565 -23.39 -14.81 9.29
C ALA A 565 -23.35 -14.04 10.61
N SER A 566 -22.68 -12.86 10.66
CA SER A 566 -22.73 -11.98 11.83
C SER A 566 -22.56 -10.47 11.54
N PRO A 567 -22.99 -9.60 12.48
CA PRO A 567 -22.69 -8.16 12.46
C PRO A 567 -21.19 -7.82 12.37
N ALA A 568 -20.31 -8.70 12.86
CA ALA A 568 -18.86 -8.54 12.75
C ALA A 568 -18.36 -8.67 11.30
N GLU A 569 -19.10 -9.34 10.42
CA GLU A 569 -18.74 -9.52 9.00
C GLU A 569 -19.20 -8.35 8.13
N ALA A 570 -20.25 -7.65 8.56
CA ALA A 570 -20.62 -6.37 7.98
C ALA A 570 -19.59 -5.25 8.31
N ALA A 571 -18.74 -5.48 9.32
CA ALA A 571 -17.79 -4.50 9.83
C ALA A 571 -16.51 -4.33 8.98
N TYR A 572 -16.17 -5.32 8.14
CA TYR A 572 -14.96 -5.31 7.32
C TYR A 572 -15.12 -4.66 5.94
N ARG A 573 -16.31 -4.15 5.65
CA ARG A 573 -16.62 -3.51 4.37
C ARG A 573 -15.84 -2.19 4.29
N PHE A 574 -15.19 -1.92 3.15
CA PHE A 574 -14.55 -0.65 2.73
C PHE A 574 -13.05 -0.41 2.97
N CYS A 575 -12.30 -1.27 3.67
CA CYS A 575 -11.01 -0.85 4.24
C CYS A 575 -9.85 -1.82 4.09
N ASN A 576 -9.43 -1.99 2.86
CA ASN A 576 -8.29 -2.81 2.51
C ASN A 576 -6.95 -2.03 2.51
N CYS A 577 -6.99 -0.70 2.59
CA CYS A 577 -5.78 0.10 2.81
C CYS A 577 -5.36 0.03 4.27
N GLY A 578 -4.19 -0.54 4.52
CA GLY A 578 -3.41 -0.38 5.74
C GLY A 578 -2.35 -1.47 5.86
N TRP A 579 -1.39 -1.28 6.75
CA TRP A 579 -0.26 -2.20 6.88
C TRP A 579 -0.76 -3.56 7.41
N PRO A 580 -0.27 -4.70 6.89
CA PRO A 580 -0.66 -6.00 7.44
C PRO A 580 -0.28 -6.13 8.91
N HIS A 581 -1.25 -6.49 9.77
CA HIS A 581 -1.03 -6.60 11.21
C HIS A 581 0.10 -7.59 11.56
N HIS A 582 0.23 -8.68 10.81
CA HIS A 582 1.27 -9.69 11.02
C HIS A 582 2.71 -9.18 10.77
N LEU A 583 2.86 -7.97 10.21
CA LEU A 583 4.13 -7.26 10.03
C LEU A 583 4.22 -5.98 10.86
N LEU A 584 3.39 -5.81 11.90
CA LEU A 584 3.47 -4.66 12.81
C LEU A 584 4.89 -4.48 13.36
N LEU A 585 5.50 -5.59 13.80
CA LEU A 585 6.84 -5.64 14.37
C LEU A 585 7.89 -6.12 13.37
N PRO A 586 9.15 -5.67 13.51
CA PRO A 586 10.27 -6.26 12.81
C PRO A 586 10.44 -7.75 13.13
N LYS A 587 11.05 -8.53 12.22
CA LYS A 587 11.36 -9.95 12.46
C LYS A 587 12.23 -10.16 13.69
N GLY A 588 13.26 -9.35 13.90
CA GLY A 588 14.25 -9.58 14.96
C GLY A 588 15.16 -10.78 14.67
N THR A 589 15.78 -11.36 15.70
CA THR A 589 16.73 -12.48 15.58
C THR A 589 16.44 -13.59 16.60
N PRO A 590 16.92 -14.83 16.38
CA PRO A 590 16.78 -15.91 17.36
C PRO A 590 17.39 -15.61 18.74
N GLU A 591 18.52 -14.92 18.75
CA GLU A 591 19.21 -14.50 19.97
C GLU A 591 18.44 -13.36 20.68
N GLY A 592 17.64 -12.61 19.91
CA GLY A 592 16.97 -11.41 20.33
C GLY A 592 17.76 -10.16 19.95
N LEU A 593 17.10 -9.24 19.25
CA LEU A 593 17.66 -7.95 18.90
C LEU A 593 17.02 -6.85 19.76
N LYS A 594 17.87 -5.97 20.31
CA LYS A 594 17.42 -4.86 21.15
C LYS A 594 16.98 -3.66 20.32
N PHE A 595 15.81 -3.13 20.66
CA PHE A 595 15.23 -1.92 20.10
C PHE A 595 14.94 -0.92 21.21
N ASP A 596 14.88 0.36 20.83
CA ASP A 596 14.27 1.39 21.65
C ASP A 596 12.78 1.47 21.31
N LEU A 597 11.92 1.21 22.28
CA LEU A 597 10.50 1.54 22.21
C LEU A 597 10.32 2.95 22.79
N PHE A 598 9.76 3.84 21.98
CA PHE A 598 9.51 5.23 22.34
C PHE A 598 8.00 5.48 22.45
N ALA A 599 7.59 6.22 23.48
CA ALA A 599 6.26 6.79 23.59
C ALA A 599 6.32 8.29 23.86
N MET A 600 5.41 9.02 23.25
CA MET A 600 5.17 10.44 23.50
C MET A 600 3.69 10.69 23.71
N ILE A 601 3.32 11.53 24.67
CA ILE A 601 1.97 12.09 24.76
C ILE A 601 2.05 13.57 24.41
N SER A 602 1.59 13.96 23.22
CA SER A 602 1.52 15.37 22.80
C SER A 602 0.20 16.01 23.24
N ASP A 603 0.20 17.35 23.40
CA ASP A 603 -1.01 18.10 23.72
C ASP A 603 -2.00 18.05 22.54
N TYR A 604 -3.21 17.56 22.80
CA TYR A 604 -4.24 17.39 21.78
C TYR A 604 -4.66 18.72 21.12
N ALA A 605 -4.55 19.85 21.83
CA ALA A 605 -4.80 21.17 21.24
C ALA A 605 -3.82 21.51 20.10
N GLY A 606 -2.62 20.94 20.15
CA GLY A 606 -1.62 21.02 19.09
C GLY A 606 -1.91 20.12 17.89
N ASP A 607 -2.68 19.06 18.10
CA ASP A 607 -2.79 17.90 17.20
C ASP A 607 -4.14 17.83 16.49
N THR A 608 -5.21 18.35 17.09
CA THR A 608 -6.55 18.25 16.51
C THR A 608 -6.70 19.03 15.20
N VAL A 609 -7.49 18.46 14.28
CA VAL A 609 -7.98 19.11 13.06
C VAL A 609 -9.44 19.57 13.21
N ASN A 610 -9.96 19.64 14.45
CA ASN A 610 -11.35 19.96 14.78
C ASN A 610 -12.37 19.01 14.13
N GLN A 611 -11.98 17.74 13.95
CA GLN A 611 -12.82 16.67 13.45
C GLN A 611 -12.69 15.48 14.39
N GLU A 612 -13.76 15.16 15.12
CA GLU A 612 -13.82 13.96 15.94
C GLU A 612 -14.04 12.73 15.05
N PHE A 613 -13.43 11.62 15.43
CA PHE A 613 -13.69 10.31 14.84
C PHE A 613 -13.50 9.24 15.92
N ASP A 614 -14.23 8.14 15.77
CA ASP A 614 -14.03 6.96 16.60
C ASP A 614 -12.99 6.06 15.93
N GLU A 615 -11.84 5.88 16.57
CA GLU A 615 -10.78 4.96 16.12
C GLU A 615 -11.25 3.50 16.11
N ASN A 616 -12.25 3.15 16.92
CA ASN A 616 -12.82 1.80 16.97
C ASN A 616 -13.97 1.63 15.96
N ALA A 617 -14.42 2.71 15.33
CA ALA A 617 -15.35 2.59 14.22
C ALA A 617 -14.62 1.94 13.04
N ASN A 618 -15.34 1.02 12.38
CA ASN A 618 -14.86 0.36 11.18
C ASN A 618 -14.24 1.38 10.24
N CYS A 619 -13.12 1.01 9.62
CA CYS A 619 -12.43 1.83 8.62
C CYS A 619 -11.67 3.06 9.10
N SER A 620 -11.55 3.29 10.41
CA SER A 620 -10.81 4.44 10.95
C SER A 620 -9.51 4.04 11.69
N ASP A 621 -9.16 2.77 11.66
CA ASP A 621 -8.11 2.12 12.44
C ASP A 621 -6.79 1.90 11.67
N SER A 622 -6.69 2.31 10.40
CA SER A 622 -5.44 2.32 9.62
C SER A 622 -5.00 3.73 9.19
N HIS A 623 -5.44 4.74 9.94
CA HIS A 623 -5.32 6.14 9.55
C HIS A 623 -3.88 6.67 9.49
N SER A 624 -2.89 5.99 10.10
CA SER A 624 -1.49 6.45 10.04
C SER A 624 -0.97 6.48 8.60
N PHE A 625 -1.25 5.44 7.79
CA PHE A 625 -0.80 5.35 6.39
C PHE A 625 -1.89 5.62 5.36
N CYS A 626 -3.17 5.51 5.75
CA CYS A 626 -4.29 5.63 4.83
C CYS A 626 -5.18 6.86 5.07
N GLY A 627 -4.91 7.66 6.11
CA GLY A 627 -5.77 8.77 6.50
C GLY A 627 -7.20 8.30 6.83
N LEU A 628 -8.17 9.21 6.72
CA LEU A 628 -9.58 8.88 6.87
C LEU A 628 -10.31 9.11 5.53
N ARG A 629 -11.12 8.14 5.10
CA ARG A 629 -11.92 8.26 3.87
C ARG A 629 -12.81 9.50 3.93
N ASP A 630 -12.79 10.30 2.85
CA ASP A 630 -13.55 11.54 2.66
C ASP A 630 -13.41 12.56 3.80
N ARG A 631 -12.30 12.51 4.55
CA ARG A 631 -12.06 13.31 5.75
C ARG A 631 -10.62 13.81 5.80
N LEU A 632 -10.35 14.78 6.68
CA LEU A 632 -8.99 15.26 6.93
C LEU A 632 -8.15 14.17 7.59
N TYR A 633 -6.84 14.19 7.35
CA TYR A 633 -5.88 13.39 8.11
C TYR A 633 -5.99 13.78 9.60
N PRO A 634 -6.24 12.81 10.51
CA PRO A 634 -6.73 13.12 11.86
C PRO A 634 -5.67 13.64 12.84
N ASP A 635 -4.58 14.22 12.33
CA ASP A 635 -3.46 14.75 13.11
C ASP A 635 -2.80 15.91 12.36
N ARG A 636 -2.92 17.12 12.91
CA ARG A 636 -2.39 18.35 12.33
C ARG A 636 -0.86 18.37 12.27
N ARG A 637 -0.18 17.55 13.09
CA ARG A 637 1.28 17.46 13.06
C ARG A 637 1.76 16.90 11.73
N ALA A 638 3.01 17.20 11.39
CA ALA A 638 3.67 16.57 10.25
C ALA A 638 3.66 15.04 10.44
N MET A 639 3.41 14.30 9.37
CA MET A 639 3.46 12.84 9.43
C MET A 639 4.90 12.40 9.76
N GLY A 640 5.04 11.53 10.76
CA GLY A 640 6.33 11.16 11.36
C GLY A 640 6.75 11.98 12.58
N TYR A 641 5.92 12.93 13.03
CA TYR A 641 6.17 13.67 14.27
C TYR A 641 6.36 12.72 15.48
N PRO A 642 7.43 12.89 16.29
CA PRO A 642 8.37 14.03 16.30
C PRO A 642 9.70 13.80 15.56
N PHE A 643 9.86 12.71 14.81
CA PHE A 643 11.13 12.27 14.21
C PHE A 643 11.35 12.72 12.76
N ASP A 644 10.34 13.32 12.13
CA ASP A 644 10.42 13.83 10.75
C ASP A 644 11.47 14.94 10.59
N ARG A 645 11.79 15.66 11.68
CA ARG A 645 12.80 16.74 11.71
C ARG A 645 14.06 16.36 12.45
N ASN A 646 15.11 17.14 12.22
CA ASN A 646 16.32 17.08 13.03
C ASN A 646 16.06 17.58 14.46
N ALA A 647 16.86 17.10 15.40
CA ALA A 647 16.93 17.63 16.76
C ALA A 647 18.11 18.61 16.91
N PRO A 648 18.17 19.41 17.99
CA PRO A 648 19.33 20.23 18.31
C PRO A 648 20.64 19.43 18.33
N ALA A 649 21.76 20.05 17.94
CA ALA A 649 23.05 19.37 17.82
C ALA A 649 23.58 18.73 19.14
N ALA A 650 23.07 19.18 20.29
CA ALA A 650 23.37 18.61 21.60
C ALA A 650 22.72 17.22 21.82
N VAL A 651 21.67 16.88 21.07
CA VAL A 651 21.00 15.57 21.13
C VAL A 651 21.82 14.56 20.34
N ARG A 652 22.47 13.61 21.03
CA ARG A 652 23.32 12.59 20.41
C ARG A 652 22.67 11.21 20.40
N THR A 653 21.80 10.95 21.38
CA THR A 653 21.06 9.69 21.56
C THR A 653 19.56 9.96 21.70
N LEU A 654 18.74 8.92 21.54
CA LEU A 654 17.31 9.02 21.81
C LEU A 654 17.02 9.36 23.28
N GLN A 655 17.86 8.88 24.21
CA GLN A 655 17.76 9.23 25.63
C GLN A 655 18.01 10.74 25.85
N ASP A 656 18.94 11.37 25.12
CA ASP A 656 19.12 12.83 25.20
C ASP A 656 17.88 13.59 24.72
N PHE A 657 17.20 13.07 23.68
CA PHE A 657 15.99 13.68 23.11
C PHE A 657 14.81 13.65 24.11
N THR A 658 14.65 12.55 24.85
CA THR A 658 13.56 12.41 25.82
C THR A 658 13.79 13.15 27.13
N ARG A 659 15.04 13.32 27.58
CA ARG A 659 15.38 13.94 28.87
C ARG A 659 14.74 15.31 29.11
N ALA A 660 14.59 16.12 28.06
CA ALA A 660 14.05 17.47 28.18
C ALA A 660 12.51 17.53 28.22
N ASN A 661 11.82 16.41 27.96
CA ASN A 661 10.37 16.35 27.76
C ASN A 661 9.76 15.27 28.65
N SER A 662 9.13 15.64 29.77
CA SER A 662 8.54 14.67 30.73
C SER A 662 7.43 13.80 30.13
N ASN A 663 6.81 14.27 29.06
CA ASN A 663 5.77 13.58 28.30
C ASN A 663 6.32 12.59 27.28
N MET A 664 7.61 12.29 27.30
CA MET A 664 8.27 11.27 26.48
C MET A 664 8.92 10.21 27.37
N ALA A 665 8.90 8.96 26.92
CA ALA A 665 9.61 7.86 27.55
C ALA A 665 10.23 6.95 26.49
N VAL A 666 11.35 6.31 26.87
CA VAL A 666 12.00 5.27 26.08
C VAL A 666 12.28 4.07 26.98
N THR A 667 12.04 2.87 26.48
CA THR A 667 12.42 1.62 27.15
C THR A 667 13.08 0.68 26.15
N ASP A 668 14.04 -0.10 26.62
CA ASP A 668 14.60 -1.20 25.84
C ASP A 668 13.54 -2.30 25.68
N VAL A 669 13.38 -2.81 24.46
CA VAL A 669 12.61 -4.02 24.16
C VAL A 669 13.46 -5.01 23.37
N ASN A 670 13.26 -6.31 23.61
CA ASN A 670 13.96 -7.38 22.92
C ASN A 670 12.99 -8.10 21.97
N VAL A 671 13.27 -8.07 20.66
CA VAL A 671 12.47 -8.75 19.64
C VAL A 671 13.14 -10.07 19.28
N ARG A 672 12.49 -11.18 19.64
CA ARG A 672 13.03 -12.54 19.44
C ARG A 672 12.24 -13.30 18.37
N PHE A 673 12.94 -13.75 17.35
CA PHE A 673 12.40 -14.60 16.30
C PHE A 673 12.47 -16.07 16.68
N THR A 674 11.34 -16.77 16.66
CA THR A 674 11.28 -18.22 16.83
C THR A 674 11.08 -18.87 15.47
N ASN A 675 12.05 -19.65 15.00
CA ASN A 675 11.97 -20.35 13.71
C ASN A 675 11.04 -21.57 13.80
N THR A 676 9.75 -21.31 13.95
CA THR A 676 8.69 -22.32 14.06
C THR A 676 7.49 -21.84 13.25
N VAL A 677 6.90 -22.76 12.49
CA VAL A 677 5.68 -22.51 11.73
C VAL A 677 4.48 -22.91 12.57
N ILE A 678 3.61 -21.94 12.86
CA ILE A 678 2.34 -22.15 13.55
C ILE A 678 1.22 -22.04 12.52
N ALA A 679 0.38 -23.06 12.41
CA ALA A 679 -0.81 -22.97 11.56
C ALA A 679 -1.81 -21.99 12.18
N ARG A 680 -2.39 -21.12 11.36
CA ARG A 680 -3.55 -20.34 11.78
C ARG A 680 -4.74 -21.29 11.97
N THR A 681 -5.30 -21.30 13.18
CA THR A 681 -6.52 -22.01 13.54
C THR A 681 -7.76 -21.18 13.24
#